data_AF-A0A1E3RJZ4-F1
#
_entry.id   AF-A0A1E3RJZ4-F1
#
_cell.length_a   1.000
_cell.length_b   1.000
_cell.length_c   1.000
_cell.angle_alpha   90.00
_cell.angle_beta   90.00
_cell.angle_gamma   90.00
#
_symmetry.space_group_name_H-M   'P 1'
#
loop_
_entity.id
_entity.type
_entity.pdbx_description
1 polymer ?
#
loop_
_entity_poly.entity_id
_entity_poly.type
_entity_poly.pdbx_seq_one_letter_code
_entity_poly.pdbx_strand_id
1 'polypeptide(L)'
;MGGLDGEALMPSMSLARSRAVSGALDQVFSSIGNGVIIFAVAVVSSPQDFGHIAILMTALVAVVGCLRGALGTPLLLKADQSRDRIRSEGSYALASALVVGPLLAVAIVAFGADLGAAAVYLGVASPFVLAQDVLRYVAIAEGRPYVAAVWDGVWCAGSIALLILTWVHPEFATISVLLAGWGLFAVIACIGLLAKLSIAPRLTGSIAWLKAGLRHRIRYGVDAGLEQVTVFVVLALIAALTTTTIAAALRGATALLAPIGLFGNAIQLVVIPESTRRSAQPVVVWRVMMRIAIVSALVLSVSGAILVMLPSRIGFLLLGETWDISRQILPVTVLEYVATCFAVALAIYLRTFNRSADALSLRIAMTVAAISGAITTAVIFHNAVGVACGLAIGGVLVAGVAFALLAPSRSRTRAASVDIAAIAVPVNGQEPRVEPMGGGHAESTATGSESQLGARWPVVLASLAAALVVAGLFTAAQPRGYSATAIWTVDVPGTPTSMGADRDQRARAYLDLFAREDLAQNVIDWLGLAESPPELVERVTANADGHALLVTVSVEDDAHRAANIANAYGAVFDDFAAGAAAAGTGPNPAPLVTVVRAARADDAANDGPSIWEPAAIGLAAALAVGVILARITDRRDRLRRRGVSGVRRSGAADIRIR
;
A
#
# COMPACT_ATOMS: atom_id res chain seq x y z
N MET A 1 -27.79 7.21 -60.20
CA MET A 1 -28.88 6.84 -59.29
C MET A 1 -28.55 5.44 -58.79
N GLY A 2 -27.96 5.19 -57.62
CA GLY A 2 -28.09 5.85 -56.33
C GLY A 2 -29.15 5.10 -55.51
N GLY A 3 -28.73 4.29 -54.54
CA GLY A 3 -29.60 3.51 -53.65
C GLY A 3 -28.85 2.32 -53.04
N LEU A 4 -27.77 2.56 -52.29
CA LEU A 4 -27.75 2.71 -50.82
C LEU A 4 -27.80 1.36 -50.09
N ASP A 5 -26.59 0.91 -49.79
CA ASP A 5 -26.25 -0.08 -48.79
C ASP A 5 -26.92 0.26 -47.44
N GLY A 6 -27.90 -0.54 -47.08
CA GLY A 6 -28.41 -0.65 -45.71
C GLY A 6 -27.52 -1.57 -44.88
N GLU A 7 -26.20 -1.43 -44.95
CA GLU A 7 -25.31 -2.09 -43.98
C GLU A 7 -25.47 -1.39 -42.64
N ALA A 8 -26.11 -2.10 -41.72
CA ALA A 8 -26.42 -1.70 -40.37
C ALA A 8 -25.19 -1.11 -39.64
N LEU A 9 -25.17 0.22 -39.52
CA LEU A 9 -24.38 0.92 -38.51
C LEU A 9 -24.94 0.58 -37.11
N MET A 10 -24.48 -0.53 -36.52
CA MET A 10 -24.21 -0.78 -35.08
C MET A 10 -23.61 -2.20 -34.94
N PRO A 11 -22.53 -2.45 -34.15
CA PRO A 11 -22.41 -1.94 -32.79
C PRO A 11 -20.96 -1.87 -32.22
N SER A 12 -20.09 -0.98 -32.72
CA SER A 12 -18.72 -0.85 -32.17
C SER A 12 -18.68 -0.51 -30.66
N MET A 13 -19.71 0.18 -30.16
CA MET A 13 -19.88 0.48 -28.74
C MET A 13 -20.28 -0.74 -27.89
N SER A 14 -21.05 -1.69 -28.43
CA SER A 14 -21.49 -2.88 -27.66
C SER A 14 -20.32 -3.82 -27.36
N LEU A 15 -19.41 -3.99 -28.32
CA LEU A 15 -18.24 -4.85 -28.18
C LEU A 15 -17.24 -4.26 -27.18
N ALA A 16 -17.03 -2.95 -27.24
CA ALA A 16 -16.18 -2.27 -26.26
C ALA A 16 -16.75 -2.37 -24.83
N ARG A 17 -18.07 -2.22 -24.67
CA ARG A 17 -18.75 -2.39 -23.38
C ARG A 17 -18.63 -3.82 -22.87
N SER A 18 -18.87 -4.82 -23.72
CA SER A 18 -18.70 -6.23 -23.37
C SER A 18 -17.27 -6.56 -22.95
N ARG A 19 -16.26 -6.03 -23.67
CA ARG A 19 -14.84 -6.17 -23.29
C ARG A 19 -14.54 -5.52 -21.93
N ALA A 20 -15.05 -4.31 -21.68
CA ALA A 20 -14.87 -3.61 -20.42
C ALA A 20 -15.49 -4.38 -19.24
N VAL A 21 -16.72 -4.85 -19.40
CA VAL A 21 -17.42 -5.66 -18.38
C VAL A 21 -16.68 -6.97 -18.12
N SER A 22 -16.28 -7.67 -19.18
CA SER A 22 -15.54 -8.94 -19.04
C SER A 22 -14.19 -8.75 -18.36
N GLY A 23 -13.47 -7.67 -18.68
CA GLY A 23 -12.19 -7.34 -18.02
C GLY A 23 -12.36 -6.94 -16.56
N ALA A 24 -13.47 -6.31 -16.20
CA ALA A 24 -13.80 -6.03 -14.80
C ALA A 24 -14.16 -7.31 -14.04
N LEU A 25 -14.98 -8.20 -14.63
CA LEU A 25 -15.36 -9.48 -14.05
C LEU A 25 -14.14 -10.38 -13.81
N ASP A 26 -13.24 -10.45 -14.80
CA ASP A 26 -11.94 -11.12 -14.68
C ASP A 26 -11.17 -10.67 -13.43
N GLN A 27 -11.00 -9.36 -13.26
CA GLN A 27 -10.30 -8.81 -12.11
C GLN A 27 -11.00 -9.13 -10.77
N VAL A 28 -12.33 -9.11 -10.74
CA VAL A 28 -13.12 -9.46 -9.55
C VAL A 28 -12.91 -10.94 -9.19
N PHE A 29 -13.05 -11.86 -10.15
CA PHE A 29 -12.82 -13.28 -9.90
C PHE A 29 -11.39 -13.56 -9.46
N SER A 30 -10.40 -12.95 -10.12
CA SER A 30 -8.99 -13.05 -9.74
C SER A 30 -8.76 -12.63 -8.29
N SER A 31 -9.35 -11.50 -7.87
CA SER A 31 -9.17 -10.98 -6.51
C SER A 31 -9.90 -11.82 -5.45
N ILE A 32 -11.13 -12.26 -5.72
CA ILE A 32 -11.87 -13.15 -4.80
C ILE A 32 -11.14 -14.49 -4.67
N GLY A 33 -10.76 -15.11 -5.78
CA GLY A 33 -10.09 -16.42 -5.77
C GLY A 33 -8.77 -16.42 -4.98
N ASN A 34 -8.00 -15.32 -5.04
CA ASN A 34 -6.77 -15.14 -4.27
C ASN A 34 -7.01 -14.78 -2.79
N GLY A 35 -8.09 -14.06 -2.48
CA GLY A 35 -8.44 -13.75 -1.09
C GLY A 35 -9.03 -14.95 -0.34
N VAL A 36 -9.96 -15.66 -0.97
CA VAL A 36 -10.69 -16.78 -0.37
C VAL A 36 -9.76 -17.91 0.09
N ILE A 37 -8.71 -18.21 -0.68
CA ILE A 37 -7.75 -19.25 -0.27
C ILE A 37 -7.02 -18.89 1.02
N ILE A 38 -6.71 -17.61 1.25
CA ILE A 38 -6.06 -17.15 2.49
C ILE A 38 -7.00 -17.40 3.67
N PHE A 39 -8.29 -17.11 3.52
CA PHE A 39 -9.29 -17.42 4.55
C PHE A 39 -9.44 -18.93 4.78
N ALA A 40 -9.48 -19.73 3.71
CA ALA A 40 -9.58 -21.18 3.84
C ALA A 40 -8.40 -21.76 4.62
N VAL A 41 -7.17 -21.30 4.32
CA VAL A 41 -5.98 -21.68 5.09
C VAL A 41 -6.11 -21.23 6.55
N ALA A 42 -6.50 -19.97 6.80
CA ALA A 42 -6.63 -19.42 8.15
C ALA A 42 -7.56 -20.25 9.05
N VAL A 43 -8.66 -20.78 8.50
CA VAL A 43 -9.65 -21.59 9.24
C VAL A 43 -9.06 -22.89 9.77
N VAL A 44 -8.07 -23.47 9.08
CA VAL A 44 -7.56 -24.83 9.38
C VAL A 44 -6.12 -24.83 9.92
N SER A 45 -5.48 -23.67 9.99
CA SER A 45 -4.08 -23.51 10.38
C SER A 45 -3.91 -22.95 11.79
N SER A 46 -2.83 -23.33 12.46
CA SER A 46 -2.38 -22.60 13.65
C SER A 46 -1.98 -21.16 13.29
N PRO A 47 -1.98 -20.20 14.24
CA PRO A 47 -1.53 -18.83 13.97
C PRO A 47 -0.09 -18.74 13.42
N GLN A 48 0.80 -19.63 13.88
CA GLN A 48 2.18 -19.68 13.42
C GLN A 48 2.28 -20.17 11.97
N ASP A 49 1.62 -21.29 11.65
CA ASP A 49 1.61 -21.85 10.28
C ASP A 49 0.95 -20.88 9.30
N PHE A 50 -0.16 -20.26 9.72
CA PHE A 50 -0.83 -19.21 8.95
C PHE A 50 0.12 -18.07 8.61
N GLY A 51 0.88 -17.57 9.60
CA GLY A 51 1.86 -16.51 9.41
C GLY A 51 2.93 -16.88 8.39
N HIS A 52 3.50 -18.09 8.49
CA HIS A 52 4.49 -18.58 7.53
C HIS A 52 3.91 -18.69 6.11
N ILE A 53 2.71 -19.26 5.95
CA ILE A 53 2.05 -19.38 4.64
C ILE A 53 1.72 -18.01 4.06
N ALA A 54 1.23 -17.08 4.87
CA ALA A 54 0.91 -15.73 4.45
C ALA A 54 2.14 -15.00 3.88
N ILE A 55 3.32 -15.19 4.49
CA ILE A 55 4.59 -14.64 3.98
C ILE A 55 4.94 -15.25 2.61
N LEU A 56 4.85 -16.57 2.47
CA LEU A 56 5.14 -17.26 1.19
C LEU A 56 4.16 -16.85 0.08
N MET A 57 2.86 -16.77 0.39
CA MET A 57 1.82 -16.28 -0.52
C MET A 57 2.06 -14.82 -0.90
N THR A 58 2.49 -13.98 0.04
CA THR A 58 2.86 -12.58 -0.23
C THR A 58 4.04 -12.49 -1.19
N ALA A 59 5.07 -13.34 -1.00
CA ALA A 59 6.20 -13.42 -1.92
C ALA A 59 5.75 -13.82 -3.34
N LEU A 60 4.85 -14.80 -3.46
CA LEU A 60 4.26 -15.19 -4.74
C LEU A 60 3.51 -14.03 -5.40
N VAL A 61 2.62 -13.34 -4.66
CA VAL A 61 1.85 -12.20 -5.17
C VAL A 61 2.76 -11.02 -5.56
N ALA A 62 3.87 -10.81 -4.85
CA ALA A 62 4.86 -9.80 -5.20
C ALA A 62 5.55 -10.12 -6.54
N VAL A 63 5.95 -11.38 -6.76
CA VAL A 63 6.54 -11.80 -8.04
C VAL A 63 5.52 -11.73 -9.17
N VAL A 64 4.27 -12.13 -8.94
CA VAL A 64 3.16 -11.91 -9.89
C VAL A 64 3.07 -10.43 -10.27
N GLY A 65 3.05 -9.52 -9.30
CA GLY A 65 3.02 -8.08 -9.54
C GLY A 65 4.19 -7.58 -10.40
N CYS A 66 5.41 -7.97 -10.06
CA CYS A 66 6.62 -7.63 -10.82
C CYS A 66 6.55 -8.13 -12.28
N LEU A 67 6.19 -9.40 -12.49
CA LEU A 67 6.08 -9.98 -13.84
C LEU A 67 4.92 -9.38 -14.63
N ARG A 68 3.80 -9.10 -13.98
CA ARG A 68 2.67 -8.39 -14.57
C ARG A 68 3.05 -7.01 -15.08
N GLY A 69 3.83 -6.26 -14.30
CA GLY A 69 4.42 -5.00 -14.74
C GLY A 69 5.34 -5.22 -15.95
N ALA A 70 6.33 -6.11 -15.80
CA ALA A 70 7.39 -6.32 -16.78
C ALA A 70 6.94 -6.94 -18.12
N LEU A 71 5.92 -7.79 -18.09
CA LEU A 71 5.47 -8.60 -19.23
C LEU A 71 4.06 -8.22 -19.67
N GLY A 72 3.13 -8.06 -18.72
CA GLY A 72 1.72 -7.77 -18.98
C GLY A 72 1.48 -6.36 -19.52
N THR A 73 2.08 -5.32 -18.92
CA THR A 73 1.88 -3.93 -19.41
C THR A 73 2.33 -3.76 -20.86
N PRO A 74 3.52 -4.24 -21.28
CA PRO A 74 3.91 -4.23 -22.70
C PRO A 74 2.95 -5.00 -23.62
N LEU A 75 2.37 -6.12 -23.18
CA LEU A 75 1.36 -6.87 -23.95
C LEU A 75 0.10 -6.02 -24.20
N LEU A 76 -0.41 -5.31 -23.19
CA LEU A 76 -1.58 -4.43 -23.36
C LEU A 76 -1.29 -3.26 -24.31
N LEU A 77 -0.05 -2.77 -24.35
CA LEU A 77 0.39 -1.70 -25.25
C LEU A 77 0.53 -2.13 -26.72
N LYS A 78 0.42 -3.44 -27.00
CA LYS A 78 0.38 -4.03 -28.35
C LYS A 78 -1.02 -4.41 -28.81
N ALA A 79 -2.07 -4.00 -28.08
CA ALA A 79 -3.45 -4.38 -28.37
C ALA A 79 -3.98 -3.91 -29.75
N ASP A 80 -3.27 -3.01 -30.42
CA ASP A 80 -3.52 -2.53 -31.78
C ASP A 80 -2.87 -3.40 -32.87
N GLN A 81 -2.04 -4.38 -32.50
CA GLN A 81 -1.39 -5.29 -33.44
C GLN A 81 -2.28 -6.49 -33.79
N SER A 82 -1.88 -7.25 -34.81
CA SER A 82 -2.57 -8.50 -35.18
C SER A 82 -2.46 -9.54 -34.06
N ARG A 83 -3.43 -10.45 -34.01
CA ARG A 83 -3.46 -11.54 -33.02
C ARG A 83 -2.18 -12.37 -33.05
N ASP A 84 -1.63 -12.67 -34.23
CA ASP A 84 -0.39 -13.46 -34.35
C ASP A 84 0.82 -12.76 -33.72
N ARG A 85 0.91 -11.43 -33.85
CA ARG A 85 1.98 -10.65 -33.19
C ARG A 85 1.81 -10.61 -31.67
N ILE A 86 0.57 -10.46 -31.20
CA ILE A 86 0.25 -10.50 -29.77
C ILE A 86 0.57 -11.88 -29.19
N ARG A 87 0.21 -12.97 -29.89
CA ARG A 87 0.53 -14.35 -29.49
C ARG A 87 2.03 -14.62 -29.47
N SER A 88 2.76 -14.14 -30.49
CA SER A 88 4.22 -14.26 -30.54
C SER A 88 4.88 -13.56 -29.35
N GLU A 89 4.44 -12.33 -29.02
CA GLU A 89 4.88 -11.65 -27.79
C GLU A 89 4.52 -12.44 -26.53
N GLY A 90 3.31 -13.00 -26.49
CA GLY A 90 2.81 -13.84 -25.42
C GLY A 90 3.64 -15.11 -25.21
N SER A 91 4.09 -15.77 -26.27
CA SER A 91 4.95 -16.96 -26.22
C SER A 91 6.30 -16.69 -25.55
N TYR A 92 6.89 -15.52 -25.79
CA TYR A 92 8.14 -15.11 -25.13
C TYR A 92 7.94 -14.69 -23.67
N ALA A 93 6.83 -13.99 -23.40
CA ALA A 93 6.45 -13.64 -22.03
C ALA A 93 6.16 -14.90 -21.19
N LEU A 94 5.47 -15.88 -21.76
CA LEU A 94 5.19 -17.18 -21.15
C LEU A 94 6.48 -17.94 -20.85
N ALA A 95 7.42 -18.01 -21.81
CA ALA A 95 8.73 -18.61 -21.58
C ALA A 95 9.49 -17.93 -20.42
N SER A 96 9.42 -16.60 -20.33
CA SER A 96 10.05 -15.85 -19.22
C SER A 96 9.41 -16.18 -17.87
N ALA A 97 8.08 -16.27 -17.80
CA ALA A 97 7.37 -16.68 -16.59
C ALA A 97 7.72 -18.11 -16.16
N LEU A 98 7.84 -19.04 -17.11
CA LEU A 98 8.24 -20.43 -16.84
C LEU A 98 9.71 -20.59 -16.41
N VAL A 99 10.56 -19.60 -16.64
CA VAL A 99 11.93 -19.56 -16.08
C VAL A 99 11.92 -19.02 -14.66
N VAL A 100 11.14 -17.97 -14.38
CA VAL A 100 11.07 -17.35 -13.05
C VAL A 100 10.31 -18.25 -12.05
N GLY A 101 9.28 -18.96 -12.51
CA GLY A 101 8.46 -19.83 -11.67
C GLY A 101 9.25 -20.86 -10.86
N PRO A 102 10.07 -21.72 -11.49
CA PRO A 102 10.87 -22.71 -10.76
C PRO A 102 11.85 -22.09 -9.75
N LEU A 103 12.42 -20.91 -10.04
CA LEU A 103 13.30 -20.21 -9.10
C LEU A 103 12.53 -19.75 -7.86
N LEU A 104 11.33 -19.23 -8.06
CA LEU A 104 10.42 -18.88 -6.98
C LEU A 104 9.96 -20.13 -6.22
N ALA A 105 9.67 -21.23 -6.90
CA ALA A 105 9.29 -22.50 -6.29
C ALA A 105 10.37 -23.00 -5.32
N VAL A 106 11.64 -22.98 -5.74
CA VAL A 106 12.78 -23.35 -4.88
C VAL A 106 12.87 -22.43 -3.67
N ALA A 107 12.69 -21.12 -3.84
CA ALA A 107 12.68 -20.18 -2.72
C ALA A 107 11.52 -20.48 -1.75
N ILE A 108 10.30 -20.68 -2.25
CA ILE A 108 9.13 -21.00 -1.42
C ILE A 108 9.35 -22.26 -0.61
N VAL A 109 9.90 -23.32 -1.23
CA VAL A 109 10.20 -24.58 -0.53
C VAL A 109 11.31 -24.41 0.50
N ALA A 110 12.36 -23.67 0.18
CA ALA A 110 13.49 -23.45 1.08
C ALA A 110 13.08 -22.63 2.32
N PHE A 111 12.35 -21.52 2.12
CA PHE A 111 11.89 -20.66 3.22
C PHE A 111 10.67 -21.24 3.96
N GLY A 112 9.95 -22.17 3.35
CA GLY A 112 8.79 -22.85 3.92
C GLY A 112 9.08 -24.27 4.42
N ALA A 113 10.34 -24.64 4.66
CA ALA A 113 10.72 -26.02 4.99
C ALA A 113 9.94 -26.59 6.18
N ASP A 114 9.64 -25.76 7.18
CA ASP A 114 8.87 -26.13 8.38
C ASP A 114 7.42 -26.51 8.07
N LEU A 115 6.87 -26.05 6.94
CA LEU A 115 5.51 -26.36 6.49
C LEU A 115 5.43 -27.68 5.71
N GLY A 116 6.56 -28.34 5.46
CA GLY A 116 6.64 -29.62 4.76
C GLY A 116 5.93 -29.61 3.41
N ALA A 117 4.96 -30.52 3.24
CA ALA A 117 4.24 -30.71 1.98
C ALA A 117 3.48 -29.46 1.52
N ALA A 118 3.00 -28.62 2.43
CA ALA A 118 2.28 -27.39 2.09
C ALA A 118 3.15 -26.41 1.27
N ALA A 119 4.41 -26.21 1.67
CA ALA A 119 5.34 -25.37 0.93
C ALA A 119 5.71 -25.98 -0.43
N VAL A 120 5.82 -27.31 -0.52
CA VAL A 120 6.04 -28.02 -1.79
C VAL A 120 4.88 -27.79 -2.76
N TYR A 121 3.63 -27.96 -2.30
CA TYR A 121 2.46 -27.74 -3.17
C TYR A 121 2.34 -26.29 -3.64
N LEU A 122 2.60 -25.32 -2.76
CA LEU A 122 2.64 -23.91 -3.14
C LEU A 122 3.77 -23.60 -4.14
N GLY A 123 4.96 -24.15 -3.90
CA GLY A 123 6.10 -24.03 -4.79
C GLY A 123 5.80 -24.59 -6.18
N VAL A 124 5.23 -25.80 -6.26
CA VAL A 124 4.83 -26.46 -7.51
C VAL A 124 3.71 -25.69 -8.23
N ALA A 125 2.79 -25.05 -7.51
CA ALA A 125 1.76 -24.21 -8.11
C ALA A 125 2.34 -22.94 -8.76
N SER A 126 3.42 -22.38 -8.20
CA SER A 126 3.92 -21.04 -8.57
C SER A 126 4.20 -20.83 -10.07
N PRO A 127 4.83 -21.75 -10.84
CA PRO A 127 5.05 -21.52 -12.27
C PRO A 127 3.75 -21.42 -13.07
N PHE A 128 2.72 -22.15 -12.65
CA PHE A 128 1.40 -22.13 -13.29
C PHE A 128 0.65 -20.86 -12.97
N VAL A 129 0.74 -20.36 -11.73
CA VAL A 129 0.18 -19.04 -11.34
C VAL A 129 0.80 -17.93 -12.20
N LEU A 130 2.13 -17.92 -12.35
CA LEU A 130 2.82 -16.91 -13.16
C LEU A 130 2.48 -17.01 -14.65
N ALA A 131 2.44 -18.23 -15.18
CA ALA A 131 2.06 -18.49 -16.58
C ALA A 131 0.61 -18.08 -16.86
N GLN A 132 -0.30 -18.41 -15.96
CA GLN A 132 -1.72 -18.06 -16.04
C GLN A 132 -1.90 -16.54 -16.09
N ASP A 133 -1.25 -15.76 -15.21
CA ASP A 133 -1.36 -14.30 -15.22
C ASP A 133 -0.86 -13.69 -16.54
N VAL A 134 0.22 -14.22 -17.13
CA VAL A 134 0.70 -13.77 -18.45
C VAL A 134 -0.33 -14.07 -19.54
N LEU A 135 -0.88 -15.28 -19.59
CA LEU A 135 -1.87 -15.70 -20.60
C LEU A 135 -3.15 -14.87 -20.51
N ARG A 136 -3.57 -14.52 -19.28
CA ARG A 136 -4.69 -13.60 -19.03
C ARG A 136 -4.50 -12.27 -19.76
N TYR A 137 -3.30 -11.68 -19.64
CA TYR A 137 -2.94 -10.45 -20.34
C TYR A 137 -2.91 -10.59 -21.86
N VAL A 138 -2.52 -11.77 -22.38
CA VAL A 138 -2.59 -12.05 -23.82
C VAL A 138 -4.05 -12.09 -24.30
N ALA A 139 -4.95 -12.78 -23.59
CA ALA A 139 -6.37 -12.80 -23.92
C ALA A 139 -6.99 -11.40 -23.92
N ILE A 140 -6.65 -10.58 -22.92
CA ILE A 140 -7.09 -9.19 -22.84
C ILE A 140 -6.54 -8.38 -24.00
N ALA A 141 -5.26 -8.53 -24.37
CA ALA A 141 -4.64 -7.84 -25.50
C ALA A 141 -5.26 -8.24 -26.85
N GLU A 142 -5.63 -9.52 -27.06
CA GLU A 142 -6.35 -10.00 -28.25
C GLU A 142 -7.78 -9.43 -28.39
N GLY A 143 -8.29 -8.77 -27.35
CA GLY A 143 -9.67 -8.28 -27.30
C GLY A 143 -10.67 -9.38 -26.90
N ARG A 144 -10.21 -10.43 -26.23
CA ARG A 144 -11.01 -11.56 -25.73
C ARG A 144 -10.96 -11.68 -24.19
N PRO A 145 -11.20 -10.60 -23.42
CA PRO A 145 -11.16 -10.64 -21.95
C PRO A 145 -12.16 -11.61 -21.33
N TYR A 146 -13.21 -12.02 -22.05
CA TYR A 146 -14.13 -13.06 -21.57
C TYR A 146 -13.44 -14.42 -21.39
N VAL A 147 -12.40 -14.73 -22.18
CA VAL A 147 -11.65 -16.00 -22.05
C VAL A 147 -10.88 -16.01 -20.74
N ALA A 148 -10.27 -14.87 -20.39
CA ALA A 148 -9.61 -14.64 -19.12
C ALA A 148 -10.63 -14.79 -17.96
N ALA A 149 -11.76 -14.09 -18.04
CA ALA A 149 -12.81 -14.14 -17.02
C ALA A 149 -13.37 -15.56 -16.76
N VAL A 150 -13.51 -16.39 -17.80
CA VAL A 150 -13.99 -17.77 -17.64
C VAL A 150 -13.00 -18.59 -16.81
N TRP A 151 -11.71 -18.53 -17.12
CA TRP A 151 -10.70 -19.34 -16.43
C TRP A 151 -10.37 -18.80 -15.04
N ASP A 152 -10.38 -17.48 -14.83
CA ASP A 152 -10.33 -16.87 -13.50
C ASP A 152 -11.58 -17.21 -12.68
N GLY A 153 -12.75 -17.31 -13.33
CA GLY A 153 -13.99 -17.77 -12.71
C GLY A 153 -13.93 -19.24 -12.25
N VAL A 154 -13.35 -20.14 -13.08
CA VAL A 154 -13.12 -21.54 -12.70
C VAL A 154 -12.21 -21.63 -11.48
N TRP A 155 -11.11 -20.87 -11.48
CA TRP A 155 -10.20 -20.84 -10.33
C TRP A 155 -10.90 -20.26 -9.09
N CYS A 156 -11.60 -19.15 -9.21
CA CYS A 156 -12.37 -18.54 -8.13
C CYS A 156 -13.39 -19.51 -7.52
N ALA A 157 -14.16 -20.20 -8.36
CA ALA A 157 -15.12 -21.22 -7.92
C ALA A 157 -14.41 -22.38 -7.19
N GLY A 158 -13.23 -22.81 -7.68
CA GLY A 158 -12.38 -23.78 -7.02
C GLY A 158 -11.91 -23.32 -5.63
N SER A 159 -11.44 -22.08 -5.50
CA SER A 159 -11.06 -21.50 -4.20
C SER A 159 -12.24 -21.45 -3.22
N ILE A 160 -13.44 -21.09 -3.70
CA ILE A 160 -14.67 -21.09 -2.89
C ILE A 160 -15.04 -22.51 -2.44
N ALA A 161 -14.94 -23.49 -3.34
CA ALA A 161 -15.18 -24.88 -3.00
C ALA A 161 -14.20 -25.40 -1.93
N LEU A 162 -12.93 -24.97 -2.00
CA LEU A 162 -11.92 -25.30 -0.97
C LEU A 162 -12.23 -24.64 0.38
N LEU A 163 -12.78 -23.42 0.40
CA LEU A 163 -13.26 -22.81 1.64
C LEU A 163 -14.46 -23.58 2.19
N ILE A 164 -15.44 -23.96 1.35
CA ILE A 164 -16.59 -24.76 1.79
C ILE A 164 -16.14 -26.11 2.35
N LEU A 165 -15.11 -26.72 1.74
CA LEU A 165 -14.53 -27.97 2.21
C LEU A 165 -14.04 -27.90 3.66
N THR A 166 -13.52 -26.74 4.11
CA THR A 166 -13.07 -26.58 5.51
C THR A 166 -14.22 -26.66 6.52
N TRP A 167 -15.43 -26.30 6.10
CA TRP A 167 -16.63 -26.34 6.96
C TRP A 167 -17.36 -27.68 6.90
N VAL A 168 -17.40 -28.31 5.72
CA VAL A 168 -18.17 -29.54 5.50
C VAL A 168 -17.38 -30.79 5.87
N HIS A 169 -16.07 -30.79 5.64
CA HIS A 169 -15.17 -31.93 5.92
C HIS A 169 -13.89 -31.46 6.64
N PRO A 170 -14.02 -30.94 7.88
CA PRO A 170 -12.88 -30.39 8.62
C PRO A 170 -11.76 -31.42 8.85
N GLU A 171 -12.10 -32.70 8.97
CA GLU A 171 -11.15 -33.81 9.10
C GLU A 171 -10.24 -34.02 7.89
N PHE A 172 -10.69 -33.61 6.69
CA PHE A 172 -9.94 -33.76 5.44
C PHE A 172 -9.24 -32.46 5.00
N ALA A 173 -9.76 -31.31 5.42
CA ALA A 173 -9.34 -29.99 4.98
C ALA A 173 -8.01 -29.52 5.61
N THR A 174 -6.93 -30.28 5.41
CA THR A 174 -5.59 -29.89 5.86
C THR A 174 -5.01 -28.79 4.97
N ILE A 175 -4.04 -28.02 5.49
CA ILE A 175 -3.30 -26.98 4.76
C ILE A 175 -2.77 -27.52 3.42
N SER A 176 -2.18 -28.72 3.43
CA SER A 176 -1.62 -29.37 2.24
C SER A 176 -2.69 -29.67 1.19
N VAL A 177 -3.86 -30.16 1.60
CA VAL A 177 -5.00 -30.40 0.69
C VAL A 177 -5.49 -29.11 0.07
N LEU A 178 -5.60 -28.04 0.85
CA LEU A 178 -6.05 -26.73 0.36
C LEU A 178 -5.08 -26.15 -0.67
N LEU A 179 -3.76 -26.16 -0.38
CA LEU A 179 -2.76 -25.62 -1.29
C LEU A 179 -2.56 -26.50 -2.53
N ALA A 180 -2.65 -27.83 -2.40
CA ALA A 180 -2.63 -28.75 -3.54
C ALA A 180 -3.85 -28.53 -4.45
N GLY A 181 -5.04 -28.41 -3.86
CA GLY A 181 -6.27 -28.14 -4.59
C GLY A 181 -6.22 -26.78 -5.30
N TRP A 182 -5.76 -25.74 -4.61
CA TRP A 182 -5.60 -24.41 -5.21
C TRP A 182 -4.59 -24.41 -6.36
N GLY A 183 -3.47 -25.12 -6.19
CA GLY A 183 -2.49 -25.35 -7.24
C GLY A 183 -3.05 -26.12 -8.45
N LEU A 184 -3.90 -27.12 -8.21
CA LEU A 184 -4.59 -27.85 -9.27
C LEU A 184 -5.50 -26.93 -10.10
N PHE A 185 -6.27 -26.06 -9.45
CA PHE A 185 -7.10 -25.07 -10.17
C PHE A 185 -6.26 -24.06 -10.95
N ALA A 186 -5.09 -23.65 -10.44
CA ALA A 186 -4.14 -22.84 -11.19
C ALA A 186 -3.64 -23.54 -12.46
N VAL A 187 -3.32 -24.84 -12.36
CA VAL A 187 -2.93 -25.67 -13.51
C VAL A 187 -4.07 -25.79 -14.52
N ILE A 188 -5.29 -26.08 -14.07
CA ILE A 188 -6.48 -26.18 -14.94
C ILE A 188 -6.72 -24.87 -15.69
N ALA A 189 -6.69 -23.73 -14.98
CA ALA A 189 -6.86 -22.41 -15.59
C ALA A 189 -5.74 -22.10 -16.61
N CYS A 190 -4.50 -22.44 -16.29
CA CYS A 190 -3.35 -22.26 -17.18
C CYS A 190 -3.49 -23.11 -18.47
N ILE A 191 -3.78 -24.40 -18.35
CA ILE A 191 -3.99 -25.32 -19.49
C ILE A 191 -5.17 -24.83 -20.34
N GLY A 192 -6.25 -24.43 -19.68
CA GLY A 192 -7.43 -23.90 -20.33
C GLY A 192 -7.15 -22.65 -21.19
N LEU A 193 -6.33 -21.73 -20.67
CA LEU A 193 -5.89 -20.56 -21.42
C LEU A 193 -4.93 -20.91 -22.56
N LEU A 194 -3.97 -21.80 -22.33
CA LEU A 194 -3.06 -22.30 -23.39
C LEU A 194 -3.85 -22.90 -24.56
N ALA A 195 -4.84 -23.74 -24.27
CA ALA A 195 -5.69 -24.36 -25.28
C ALA A 195 -6.53 -23.33 -26.05
N LYS A 196 -7.15 -22.36 -25.34
CA LYS A 196 -8.03 -21.35 -25.98
C LYS A 196 -7.28 -20.26 -26.75
N LEU A 197 -6.04 -19.98 -26.39
CA LEU A 197 -5.18 -19.01 -27.07
C LEU A 197 -4.28 -19.66 -28.12
N SER A 198 -4.08 -20.97 -28.05
CA SER A 198 -3.19 -21.74 -28.93
C SER A 198 -1.75 -21.19 -28.91
N ILE A 199 -1.26 -20.90 -27.71
CA ILE A 199 0.08 -20.35 -27.47
C ILE A 199 0.95 -21.42 -26.81
N ALA A 200 2.18 -21.54 -27.29
CA ALA A 200 3.22 -22.36 -26.67
C ALA A 200 4.41 -21.49 -26.26
N PRO A 201 5.16 -21.85 -25.20
CA PRO A 201 6.35 -21.11 -24.80
C PRO A 201 7.43 -21.19 -25.89
N ARG A 202 8.06 -20.06 -26.19
CA ARG A 202 9.08 -19.98 -27.24
C ARG A 202 10.46 -19.64 -26.65
N LEU A 203 11.32 -20.63 -26.52
CA LEU A 203 12.69 -20.44 -25.99
C LEU A 203 13.63 -19.80 -27.02
N THR A 204 13.54 -20.19 -28.28
CA THR A 204 14.40 -19.68 -29.35
C THR A 204 14.17 -18.20 -29.60
N GLY A 205 15.20 -17.38 -29.41
CA GLY A 205 15.15 -15.92 -29.56
C GLY A 205 14.70 -15.15 -28.30
N SER A 206 14.39 -15.85 -27.19
CA SER A 206 13.97 -15.22 -25.93
C SER A 206 14.96 -14.19 -25.41
N ILE A 207 16.26 -14.46 -25.51
CA ILE A 207 17.32 -13.54 -25.06
C ILE A 207 17.33 -12.25 -25.89
N ALA A 208 17.22 -12.37 -27.22
CA ALA A 208 17.19 -11.22 -28.11
C ALA A 208 15.94 -10.36 -27.87
N TRP A 209 14.79 -11.01 -27.74
CA TRP A 209 13.52 -10.38 -27.39
C TRP A 209 13.57 -9.65 -26.05
N LEU A 210 14.16 -10.29 -25.03
CA LEU A 210 14.31 -9.71 -23.70
C LEU A 210 15.19 -8.46 -23.76
N LYS A 211 16.35 -8.54 -24.43
CA LYS A 211 17.28 -7.41 -24.60
C LYS A 211 16.64 -6.21 -25.30
N ALA A 212 15.86 -6.44 -26.35
CA ALA A 212 15.25 -5.37 -27.12
C ALA A 212 14.19 -4.56 -26.33
N GLY A 213 13.52 -5.17 -25.34
CA GLY A 213 12.55 -4.51 -24.46
C GLY A 213 13.05 -4.21 -23.04
N LEU A 214 14.26 -4.65 -22.67
CA LEU A 214 14.68 -4.83 -21.28
C LEU A 214 14.47 -3.59 -20.40
N ARG A 215 14.85 -2.41 -20.91
CA ARG A 215 14.72 -1.15 -20.16
C ARG A 215 13.27 -0.81 -19.80
N HIS A 216 12.30 -1.07 -20.69
CA HIS A 216 10.89 -0.78 -20.42
C HIS A 216 10.29 -1.85 -19.49
N ARG A 217 10.65 -3.12 -19.71
CA ARG A 217 10.20 -4.24 -18.86
C ARG A 217 10.67 -4.08 -17.42
N ILE A 218 11.95 -3.77 -17.20
CA ILE A 218 12.48 -3.50 -15.85
C ILE A 218 11.75 -2.33 -15.21
N ARG A 219 11.52 -1.23 -15.94
CA ARG A 219 10.84 -0.07 -15.36
C ARG A 219 9.41 -0.38 -14.90
N TYR A 220 8.62 -1.05 -15.73
CA TYR A 220 7.27 -1.44 -15.35
C TYR A 220 7.25 -2.52 -14.26
N GLY A 221 8.19 -3.46 -14.29
CA GLY A 221 8.33 -4.48 -13.26
C GLY A 221 8.69 -3.88 -11.90
N VAL A 222 9.66 -2.96 -11.86
CA VAL A 222 10.05 -2.24 -10.64
C VAL A 222 8.93 -1.32 -10.15
N ASP A 223 8.23 -0.63 -11.06
CA ASP A 223 7.05 0.18 -10.71
C ASP A 223 5.98 -0.66 -9.98
N ALA A 224 5.65 -1.84 -10.51
CA ALA A 224 4.71 -2.76 -9.87
C ALA A 224 5.27 -3.41 -8.58
N GLY A 225 6.56 -3.73 -8.54
CA GLY A 225 7.21 -4.30 -7.36
C GLY A 225 7.30 -3.33 -6.20
N LEU A 226 7.63 -2.06 -6.46
CA LEU A 226 7.69 -1.01 -5.45
C LEU A 226 6.35 -0.80 -4.76
N GLU A 227 5.24 -0.95 -5.48
CA GLU A 227 3.90 -0.88 -4.88
C GLU A 227 3.71 -1.91 -3.75
N GLN A 228 4.12 -3.15 -3.99
CA GLN A 228 4.02 -4.22 -2.98
C GLN A 228 5.02 -4.05 -1.84
N VAL A 229 6.27 -3.72 -2.18
CA VAL A 229 7.35 -3.54 -1.20
C VAL A 229 7.08 -2.36 -0.27
N THR A 230 6.51 -1.26 -0.78
CA THR A 230 6.23 -0.05 0.02
C THR A 230 5.30 -0.36 1.19
N VAL A 231 4.20 -1.09 0.94
CA VAL A 231 3.23 -1.43 1.98
C VAL A 231 3.89 -2.28 3.08
N PHE A 232 4.66 -3.29 2.70
CA PHE A 232 5.36 -4.15 3.66
C PHE A 232 6.39 -3.38 4.47
N VAL A 233 7.24 -2.58 3.81
CA VAL A 233 8.29 -1.79 4.46
C VAL A 233 7.69 -0.78 5.43
N VAL A 234 6.64 -0.07 5.04
CA VAL A 234 5.95 0.89 5.92
C VAL A 234 5.42 0.18 7.18
N LEU A 235 4.69 -0.92 7.02
CA LEU A 235 4.12 -1.66 8.17
C LEU A 235 5.20 -2.25 9.08
N ALA A 236 6.26 -2.83 8.50
CA ALA A 236 7.37 -3.40 9.27
C ALA A 236 8.15 -2.32 10.04
N LEU A 237 8.39 -1.17 9.41
CA LEU A 237 9.07 -0.04 10.07
C LEU A 237 8.21 0.54 11.19
N ILE A 238 6.90 0.71 10.98
CA ILE A 238 6.00 1.18 12.03
C ILE A 238 6.00 0.21 13.21
N ALA A 239 5.89 -1.10 12.95
CA ALA A 239 5.94 -2.11 14.00
C ALA A 239 7.26 -2.08 14.79
N ALA A 240 8.39 -1.82 14.11
CA ALA A 240 9.71 -1.75 14.73
C ALA A 240 9.99 -0.44 15.48
N LEU A 241 9.47 0.68 15.00
CA LEU A 241 9.71 2.02 15.56
C LEU A 241 8.69 2.43 16.62
N THR A 242 7.50 1.84 16.60
CA THR A 242 6.40 2.13 17.53
C THR A 242 5.90 0.84 18.15
N THR A 243 4.73 0.35 17.74
CA THR A 243 4.14 -0.90 18.24
C THR A 243 3.49 -1.69 17.11
N THR A 244 3.36 -3.00 17.34
CA THR A 244 2.61 -3.89 16.44
C THR A 244 1.12 -3.51 16.38
N THR A 245 0.56 -2.94 17.44
CA THR A 245 -0.82 -2.44 17.51
C THR A 245 -1.05 -1.29 16.52
N ILE A 246 -0.12 -0.34 16.43
CA ILE A 246 -0.24 0.78 15.46
C ILE A 246 -0.13 0.28 14.02
N ALA A 247 0.79 -0.65 13.75
CA ALA A 247 0.89 -1.29 12.44
C ALA A 247 -0.38 -2.07 12.08
N ALA A 248 -0.98 -2.77 13.05
CA ALA A 248 -2.24 -3.50 12.89
C ALA A 248 -3.41 -2.54 12.61
N ALA A 249 -3.50 -1.40 13.29
CA ALA A 249 -4.53 -0.39 13.05
C ALA A 249 -4.43 0.20 11.63
N LEU A 250 -3.22 0.57 11.19
CA LEU A 250 -3.01 1.06 9.82
C LEU A 250 -3.39 -0.01 8.77
N ARG A 251 -3.07 -1.27 9.06
CA ARG A 251 -3.48 -2.38 8.21
C ARG A 251 -5.00 -2.58 8.22
N GLY A 252 -5.66 -2.46 9.37
CA GLY A 252 -7.10 -2.55 9.53
C GLY A 252 -7.84 -1.48 8.72
N ALA A 253 -7.43 -0.21 8.86
CA ALA A 253 -7.99 0.91 8.09
C ALA A 253 -7.84 0.70 6.57
N THR A 254 -6.65 0.28 6.10
CA THR A 254 -6.44 0.00 4.67
C THR A 254 -7.20 -1.24 4.18
N ALA A 255 -7.39 -2.26 5.02
CA ALA A 255 -8.17 -3.44 4.69
C ALA A 255 -9.65 -3.12 4.45
N LEU A 256 -10.24 -2.20 5.22
CA LEU A 256 -11.62 -1.72 5.00
C LEU A 256 -11.78 -1.03 3.62
N LEU A 257 -10.74 -0.37 3.14
CA LEU A 257 -10.74 0.31 1.83
C LEU A 257 -10.36 -0.61 0.66
N ALA A 258 -9.82 -1.79 0.93
CA ALA A 258 -9.28 -2.70 -0.09
C ALA A 258 -10.32 -3.11 -1.17
N PRO A 259 -11.59 -3.42 -0.86
CA PRO A 259 -12.60 -3.74 -1.88
C PRO A 259 -12.82 -2.62 -2.90
N ILE A 260 -12.67 -1.36 -2.48
CA ILE A 260 -12.77 -0.18 -3.34
C ILE A 260 -11.53 -0.07 -4.23
N GLY A 261 -10.35 -0.40 -3.67
CA GLY A 261 -9.08 -0.45 -4.40
C GLY A 261 -9.04 -1.49 -5.52
N LEU A 262 -9.81 -2.59 -5.42
CA LEU A 262 -9.87 -3.63 -6.46
C LEU A 262 -10.25 -3.06 -7.84
N PHE A 263 -11.11 -2.05 -7.87
CA PHE A 263 -11.51 -1.39 -9.12
C PHE A 263 -10.34 -0.68 -9.82
N GLY A 264 -9.36 -0.17 -9.07
CA GLY A 264 -8.15 0.46 -9.60
C GLY A 264 -7.37 -0.46 -10.54
N ASN A 265 -7.24 -1.73 -10.16
CA ASN A 265 -6.56 -2.75 -10.97
C ASN A 265 -7.38 -3.13 -12.22
N ALA A 266 -8.71 -3.12 -12.14
CA ALA A 266 -9.57 -3.39 -13.29
C ALA A 266 -9.48 -2.26 -14.34
N ILE A 267 -9.37 -1.01 -13.91
CA ILE A 267 -9.32 0.16 -14.79
C ILE A 267 -8.16 0.06 -15.79
N GLN A 268 -6.95 -0.30 -15.36
CA GLN A 268 -5.80 -0.40 -16.26
C GLN A 268 -5.97 -1.49 -17.33
N LEU A 269 -6.61 -2.61 -16.99
CA LEU A 269 -6.86 -3.72 -17.90
C LEU A 269 -7.84 -3.36 -19.01
N VAL A 270 -8.72 -2.38 -18.78
CA VAL A 270 -9.66 -1.89 -19.78
C VAL A 270 -9.05 -0.73 -20.56
N VAL A 271 -8.50 0.25 -19.86
CA VAL A 271 -8.12 1.55 -20.43
C VAL A 271 -6.91 1.43 -21.35
N ILE A 272 -5.85 0.76 -20.91
CA ILE A 272 -4.59 0.68 -21.68
C ILE A 272 -4.86 0.02 -23.04
N PRO A 273 -5.41 -1.21 -23.12
CA PRO A 273 -5.57 -1.87 -24.41
C PRO A 273 -6.67 -1.24 -25.27
N GLU A 274 -7.76 -0.71 -24.70
CA GLU A 274 -8.81 -0.05 -25.50
C GLU A 274 -8.36 1.30 -26.06
N SER A 275 -7.59 2.08 -25.29
CA SER A 275 -6.98 3.32 -25.77
C SER A 275 -5.96 3.06 -26.88
N THR A 276 -5.17 2.00 -26.71
CA THR A 276 -4.22 1.52 -27.73
C THR A 276 -4.93 1.12 -29.02
N ARG A 277 -5.96 0.25 -28.95
CA ARG A 277 -6.73 -0.21 -30.12
C ARG A 277 -7.33 0.91 -30.95
N ARG A 278 -7.84 1.94 -30.28
CA ARG A 278 -8.48 3.09 -30.93
C ARG A 278 -7.49 4.17 -31.36
N SER A 279 -6.20 3.98 -31.09
CA SER A 279 -5.19 5.04 -31.23
C SER A 279 -5.66 6.35 -30.60
N ALA A 280 -6.21 6.25 -29.39
CA ALA A 280 -6.91 7.35 -28.74
C ALA A 280 -5.98 8.55 -28.51
N GLN A 281 -6.49 9.75 -28.78
CA GLN A 281 -5.74 10.97 -28.56
C GLN A 281 -5.46 11.17 -27.05
N PRO A 282 -4.28 11.71 -26.68
CA PRO A 282 -3.93 11.92 -25.27
C PRO A 282 -4.95 12.75 -24.49
N VAL A 283 -5.54 13.78 -25.09
CA VAL A 283 -6.57 14.60 -24.42
C VAL A 283 -7.83 13.79 -24.07
N VAL A 284 -8.20 12.82 -24.92
CA VAL A 284 -9.38 11.96 -24.70
C VAL A 284 -9.09 10.99 -23.56
N VAL A 285 -7.94 10.31 -23.59
CA VAL A 285 -7.54 9.38 -22.52
C VAL A 285 -7.42 10.13 -21.19
N TRP A 286 -6.83 11.32 -21.18
CA TRP A 286 -6.75 12.15 -19.98
C TRP A 286 -8.12 12.49 -19.40
N ARG A 287 -9.06 12.95 -20.22
CA ARG A 287 -10.41 13.29 -19.78
C ARG A 287 -11.13 12.07 -19.19
N VAL A 288 -10.98 10.90 -19.81
CA VAL A 288 -11.53 9.64 -19.27
C VAL A 288 -10.88 9.29 -17.94
N MET A 289 -9.55 9.40 -17.83
CA MET A 289 -8.83 9.11 -16.58
C MET A 289 -9.21 10.05 -15.45
N MET A 290 -9.41 11.34 -15.73
CA MET A 290 -9.84 12.30 -14.71
C MET A 290 -11.27 12.04 -14.25
N ARG A 291 -12.18 11.68 -15.16
CA ARG A 291 -13.54 11.29 -14.78
C ARG A 291 -13.53 10.05 -13.89
N ILE A 292 -12.74 9.04 -14.25
CA ILE A 292 -12.59 7.83 -13.43
C ILE A 292 -11.98 8.18 -12.07
N ALA A 293 -10.92 8.99 -12.01
CA ALA A 293 -10.31 9.42 -10.76
C ALA A 293 -11.30 10.16 -9.85
N ILE A 294 -12.09 11.09 -10.39
CA ILE A 294 -13.10 11.85 -9.63
C ILE A 294 -14.20 10.92 -9.12
N VAL A 295 -14.71 10.01 -9.97
CA VAL A 295 -15.75 9.06 -9.56
C VAL A 295 -15.21 8.10 -8.50
N SER A 296 -13.99 7.56 -8.68
CA SER A 296 -13.33 6.71 -7.69
C SER A 296 -13.10 7.44 -6.37
N ALA A 297 -12.63 8.69 -6.42
CA ALA A 297 -12.47 9.54 -5.23
C ALA A 297 -13.81 9.78 -4.53
N LEU A 298 -14.88 10.09 -5.26
CA LEU A 298 -16.22 10.30 -4.67
C LEU A 298 -16.75 9.02 -4.02
N VAL A 299 -16.68 7.89 -4.71
CA VAL A 299 -17.11 6.58 -4.20
C VAL A 299 -16.33 6.24 -2.93
N LEU A 300 -15.02 6.47 -2.94
CA LEU A 300 -14.16 6.23 -1.80
C LEU A 300 -14.47 7.15 -0.62
N SER A 301 -14.70 8.45 -0.86
CA SER A 301 -15.09 9.41 0.20
C SER A 301 -16.44 9.04 0.82
N VAL A 302 -17.43 8.69 0.00
CA VAL A 302 -18.76 8.26 0.49
C VAL A 302 -18.64 6.96 1.27
N SER A 303 -17.91 5.98 0.75
CA SER A 303 -17.69 4.71 1.44
C SER A 303 -16.92 4.90 2.75
N GLY A 304 -15.90 5.75 2.76
CA GLY A 304 -15.15 6.14 3.94
C GLY A 304 -16.03 6.77 5.01
N ALA A 305 -16.91 7.69 4.63
CA ALA A 305 -17.88 8.28 5.56
C ALA A 305 -18.83 7.23 6.15
N ILE A 306 -19.35 6.32 5.31
CA ILE A 306 -20.20 5.20 5.78
C ILE A 306 -19.43 4.31 6.77
N LEU A 307 -18.17 3.98 6.47
CA LEU A 307 -17.32 3.16 7.34
C LEU A 307 -17.00 3.84 8.68
N VAL A 308 -16.84 5.16 8.71
CA VAL A 308 -16.63 5.91 9.97
C VAL A 308 -17.90 5.92 10.83
N MET A 309 -19.07 5.95 10.20
CA MET A 309 -20.39 5.94 10.84
C MET A 309 -20.89 4.54 11.23
N LEU A 310 -20.10 3.51 10.95
CA LEU A 310 -20.48 2.13 11.15
C LEU A 310 -20.58 1.81 12.66
N PRO A 311 -21.67 1.17 13.15
CA PRO A 311 -21.82 0.86 14.56
C PRO A 311 -20.67 0.01 15.10
N SER A 312 -20.19 0.31 16.31
CA SER A 312 -19.02 -0.36 16.91
C SER A 312 -19.15 -1.88 16.96
N ARG A 313 -20.37 -2.43 17.10
CA ARG A 313 -20.61 -3.89 17.06
C ARG A 313 -20.17 -4.53 15.75
N ILE A 314 -20.51 -3.91 14.61
CA ILE A 314 -20.13 -4.45 13.30
C ILE A 314 -18.65 -4.20 13.05
N GLY A 315 -18.13 -3.05 13.48
CA GLY A 315 -16.71 -2.76 13.43
C GLY A 315 -15.84 -3.78 14.17
N PHE A 316 -16.22 -4.13 15.40
CA PHE A 316 -15.56 -5.15 16.20
C PHE A 316 -15.67 -6.55 15.58
N LEU A 317 -16.78 -6.88 14.91
CA LEU A 317 -16.88 -8.14 14.15
C LEU A 317 -15.90 -8.19 12.96
N LEU A 318 -15.55 -7.05 12.37
CA LEU A 318 -14.66 -6.98 11.21
C LEU A 318 -13.17 -6.93 11.60
N LEU A 319 -12.84 -6.14 12.62
CA LEU A 319 -11.44 -5.83 12.99
C LEU A 319 -11.07 -6.22 14.43
N GLY A 320 -12.01 -6.74 15.23
CA GLY A 320 -11.79 -7.04 16.64
C GLY A 320 -11.38 -5.81 17.44
N GLU A 321 -10.46 -6.00 18.39
CA GLU A 321 -9.89 -4.95 19.25
C GLU A 321 -9.19 -3.83 18.47
N THR A 322 -8.79 -4.09 17.22
CA THR A 322 -8.15 -3.07 16.38
C THR A 322 -9.14 -2.08 15.77
N TRP A 323 -10.46 -2.29 15.94
CA TRP A 323 -11.51 -1.44 15.36
C TRP A 323 -11.41 0.02 15.81
N ASP A 324 -11.30 0.28 17.11
CA ASP A 324 -11.40 1.66 17.62
C ASP A 324 -10.24 2.52 17.15
N ILE A 325 -9.01 1.98 17.17
CA ILE A 325 -7.82 2.66 16.65
C ILE A 325 -7.91 2.83 15.13
N SER A 326 -8.35 1.80 14.40
CA SER A 326 -8.53 1.86 12.94
C SER A 326 -9.58 2.91 12.54
N ARG A 327 -10.67 3.02 13.31
CA ARG A 327 -11.76 3.97 13.08
C ARG A 327 -11.28 5.42 13.26
N GLN A 328 -10.42 5.69 14.23
CA GLN A 328 -9.86 7.02 14.47
C GLN A 328 -8.99 7.52 13.31
N ILE A 329 -8.20 6.63 12.69
CA ILE A 329 -7.31 7.00 11.58
C ILE A 329 -7.99 6.96 10.20
N LEU A 330 -9.14 6.28 10.10
CA LEU A 330 -9.84 6.03 8.85
C LEU A 330 -10.12 7.30 8.02
N PRO A 331 -10.55 8.45 8.59
CA PRO A 331 -10.75 9.68 7.81
C PRO A 331 -9.48 10.15 7.09
N VAL A 332 -8.32 10.03 7.75
CA VAL A 332 -7.02 10.42 7.20
C VAL A 332 -6.58 9.44 6.11
N THR A 333 -6.77 8.15 6.34
CA THR A 333 -6.48 7.10 5.34
C THR A 333 -7.37 7.24 4.10
N VAL A 334 -8.65 7.62 4.26
CA VAL A 334 -9.55 7.90 3.13
C VAL A 334 -9.02 9.06 2.30
N LEU A 335 -8.55 10.14 2.92
CA LEU A 335 -7.95 11.28 2.21
C LEU A 335 -6.70 10.88 1.42
N GLU A 336 -5.82 10.06 2.02
CA GLU A 336 -4.65 9.49 1.34
C GLU A 336 -5.07 8.69 0.09
N TYR A 337 -6.07 7.83 0.20
CA TYR A 337 -6.55 7.01 -0.90
C TYR A 337 -7.25 7.85 -1.98
N VAL A 338 -7.92 8.94 -1.62
CA VAL A 338 -8.46 9.92 -2.57
C VAL A 338 -7.34 10.53 -3.41
N ALA A 339 -6.25 10.98 -2.79
CA ALA A 339 -5.08 11.48 -3.53
C ALA A 339 -4.46 10.40 -4.42
N THR A 340 -4.41 9.16 -3.92
CA THR A 340 -3.91 8.01 -4.66
C THR A 340 -4.74 7.70 -5.91
N CYS A 341 -6.06 7.94 -5.92
CA CYS A 341 -6.89 7.78 -7.12
C CYS A 341 -6.38 8.64 -8.29
N PHE A 342 -5.98 9.88 -8.03
CA PHE A 342 -5.42 10.77 -9.05
C PHE A 342 -4.01 10.34 -9.48
N ALA A 343 -3.19 9.89 -8.54
CA ALA A 343 -1.85 9.36 -8.84
C ALA A 343 -1.92 8.09 -9.72
N VAL A 344 -2.84 7.17 -9.43
CA VAL A 344 -3.09 5.96 -10.22
C VAL A 344 -3.58 6.32 -11.63
N ALA A 345 -4.52 7.25 -11.75
CA ALA A 345 -5.01 7.72 -13.04
C ALA A 345 -3.89 8.34 -13.90
N LEU A 346 -3.01 9.14 -13.28
CA LEU A 346 -1.81 9.68 -13.93
C LEU A 346 -0.83 8.57 -14.33
N ALA A 347 -0.58 7.58 -13.47
CA ALA A 347 0.29 6.44 -13.78
C ALA A 347 -0.24 5.63 -14.97
N ILE A 348 -1.53 5.30 -15.00
CA ILE A 348 -2.18 4.60 -16.12
C ILE A 348 -2.07 5.42 -17.42
N TYR A 349 -2.27 6.73 -17.34
CA TYR A 349 -2.08 7.63 -18.48
C TYR A 349 -0.64 7.58 -19.02
N LEU A 350 0.36 7.70 -18.13
CA LEU A 350 1.77 7.60 -18.50
C LEU A 350 2.11 6.24 -19.12
N ARG A 351 1.60 5.15 -18.55
CA ARG A 351 1.77 3.78 -19.08
C ARG A 351 1.17 3.67 -20.48
N THR A 352 -0.06 4.16 -20.70
CA THR A 352 -0.77 4.13 -21.99
C THR A 352 0.04 4.77 -23.12
N PHE A 353 0.78 5.83 -22.83
CA PHE A 353 1.63 6.51 -23.82
C PHE A 353 3.11 6.08 -23.77
N ASN A 354 3.40 4.89 -23.23
CA ASN A 354 4.73 4.30 -23.12
C ASN A 354 5.77 5.19 -22.41
N ARG A 355 5.33 6.03 -21.46
CA ARG A 355 6.19 6.90 -20.64
C ARG A 355 6.65 6.17 -19.37
N SER A 356 7.25 4.99 -19.53
CA SER A 356 7.66 4.11 -18.43
C SER A 356 8.61 4.77 -17.43
N ALA A 357 9.47 5.69 -17.88
CA ALA A 357 10.37 6.43 -17.00
C ALA A 357 9.61 7.38 -16.06
N ASP A 358 8.62 8.09 -16.59
CA ASP A 358 7.83 9.05 -15.81
C ASP A 358 6.91 8.32 -14.83
N ALA A 359 6.32 7.18 -15.25
CA ALA A 359 5.53 6.32 -14.37
C ALA A 359 6.36 5.78 -13.20
N LEU A 360 7.55 5.24 -13.49
CA LEU A 360 8.47 4.77 -12.45
C LEU A 360 8.93 5.92 -11.53
N SER A 361 9.24 7.09 -12.09
CA SER A 361 9.62 8.25 -11.28
C SER A 361 8.51 8.72 -10.35
N LEU A 362 7.25 8.72 -10.81
CA LEU A 362 6.08 8.97 -9.97
C LEU A 362 5.99 7.94 -8.83
N ARG A 363 6.14 6.66 -9.13
CA ARG A 363 6.09 5.59 -8.11
C ARG A 363 7.21 5.73 -7.08
N ILE A 364 8.45 5.97 -7.52
CA ILE A 364 9.59 6.19 -6.61
C ILE A 364 9.31 7.39 -5.70
N ALA A 365 8.79 8.50 -6.23
CA ALA A 365 8.46 9.67 -5.43
C ALA A 365 7.38 9.34 -4.37
N MET A 366 6.33 8.60 -4.75
CA MET A 366 5.28 8.15 -3.82
C MET A 366 5.85 7.22 -2.74
N THR A 367 6.68 6.25 -3.12
CA THR A 367 7.32 5.31 -2.17
C THR A 367 8.22 6.04 -1.19
N VAL A 368 9.08 6.95 -1.66
CA VAL A 368 9.96 7.73 -0.80
C VAL A 368 9.15 8.59 0.16
N ALA A 369 8.12 9.30 -0.34
CA ALA A 369 7.27 10.14 0.50
C ALA A 369 6.50 9.33 1.55
N ALA A 370 5.99 8.15 1.18
CA ALA A 370 5.29 7.27 2.11
C ALA A 370 6.23 6.76 3.21
N ILE A 371 7.41 6.23 2.85
CA ILE A 371 8.38 5.72 3.83
C ILE A 371 8.90 6.85 4.72
N SER A 372 9.30 7.98 4.14
CA SER A 372 9.82 9.12 4.92
C SER A 372 8.75 9.69 5.83
N GLY A 373 7.52 9.86 5.32
CA GLY A 373 6.38 10.38 6.05
C GLY A 373 6.02 9.49 7.22
N ALA A 374 5.92 8.17 6.99
CA ALA A 374 5.65 7.19 8.04
C ALA A 374 6.74 7.15 9.10
N ILE A 375 8.03 7.05 8.73
CA ILE A 375 9.14 7.01 9.70
C ILE A 375 9.15 8.29 10.54
N THR A 376 9.06 9.44 9.88
CA THR A 376 9.15 10.75 10.54
C THR A 376 8.04 10.90 11.57
N THR A 377 6.80 10.59 11.18
CA THR A 377 5.65 10.75 12.08
C THR A 377 5.57 9.65 13.13
N ALA A 378 6.04 8.44 12.82
CA ALA A 378 6.18 7.37 13.82
C ALA A 378 7.13 7.77 14.96
N VAL A 379 8.28 8.37 14.63
CA VAL A 379 9.29 8.80 15.60
C VAL A 379 8.86 10.04 16.40
N ILE A 380 8.00 10.90 15.83
CA ILE A 380 7.58 12.14 16.51
C ILE A 380 6.35 11.89 17.39
N PHE A 381 5.31 11.27 16.82
CA PHE A 381 4.00 11.22 17.47
C PHE A 381 3.77 9.93 18.25
N HIS A 382 4.53 8.87 17.98
CA HIS A 382 4.38 7.54 18.59
C HIS A 382 2.93 6.99 18.60
N ASN A 383 2.07 7.46 17.71
CA ASN A 383 0.66 7.08 17.63
C ASN A 383 0.19 6.85 16.18
N ALA A 384 -0.89 6.10 16.02
CA ALA A 384 -1.39 5.69 14.70
C ALA A 384 -1.89 6.86 13.84
N VAL A 385 -2.43 7.89 14.50
CA VAL A 385 -2.99 9.07 13.87
C VAL A 385 -1.89 9.89 13.18
N GLY A 386 -0.78 10.16 13.86
CA GLY A 386 0.37 10.86 13.31
C GLY A 386 0.96 10.12 12.11
N VAL A 387 1.10 8.79 12.21
CA VAL A 387 1.57 7.94 11.11
C VAL A 387 0.68 8.05 9.88
N ALA A 388 -0.64 7.96 10.06
CA ALA A 388 -1.61 8.11 8.98
C ALA A 388 -1.52 9.51 8.34
N CYS A 389 -1.35 10.57 9.15
CA CYS A 389 -1.17 11.93 8.63
C CYS A 389 0.11 12.07 7.79
N GLY A 390 1.23 11.50 8.24
CA GLY A 390 2.49 11.52 7.51
C GLY A 390 2.37 10.88 6.12
N LEU A 391 1.70 9.73 6.05
CA LEU A 391 1.38 9.04 4.80
C LEU A 391 0.47 9.87 3.89
N ALA A 392 -0.63 10.41 4.44
CA ALA A 392 -1.58 11.23 3.70
C ALA A 392 -0.94 12.50 3.12
N ILE A 393 -0.16 13.23 3.91
CA ILE A 393 0.56 14.43 3.48
C ILE A 393 1.53 14.09 2.36
N GLY A 394 2.35 13.05 2.55
CA GLY A 394 3.31 12.60 1.53
C GLY A 394 2.63 12.25 0.20
N GLY A 395 1.54 11.48 0.27
CA GLY A 395 0.74 11.09 -0.89
C GLY A 395 0.11 12.28 -1.62
N VAL A 396 -0.55 13.20 -0.89
CA VAL A 396 -1.19 14.41 -1.44
C VAL A 396 -0.15 15.31 -2.11
N LEU A 397 0.99 15.56 -1.46
CA LEU A 397 2.05 16.41 -2.00
C LEU A 397 2.60 15.85 -3.31
N VAL A 398 3.00 14.57 -3.31
CA VAL A 398 3.56 13.96 -4.52
C VAL A 398 2.52 13.90 -5.64
N ALA A 399 1.28 13.51 -5.33
CA ALA A 399 0.21 13.48 -6.32
C ALA A 399 -0.03 14.87 -6.92
N GLY A 400 -0.13 15.92 -6.09
CA GLY A 400 -0.36 17.30 -6.53
C GLY A 400 0.78 17.83 -7.41
N VAL A 401 2.05 17.63 -7.02
CA VAL A 401 3.17 18.10 -7.83
C VAL A 401 3.33 17.27 -9.11
N ALA A 402 3.16 15.95 -9.04
CA ALA A 402 3.16 15.11 -10.22
C ALA A 402 2.06 15.52 -11.20
N PHE A 403 0.88 15.90 -10.70
CA PHE A 403 -0.18 16.44 -11.52
C PHE A 403 0.25 17.75 -12.18
N ALA A 404 0.79 18.71 -11.43
CA ALA A 404 1.26 19.98 -11.99
C ALA A 404 2.34 19.79 -13.09
N LEU A 405 3.28 18.87 -12.88
CA LEU A 405 4.42 18.67 -13.78
C LEU A 405 4.09 17.75 -14.96
N LEU A 406 3.32 16.69 -14.75
CA LEU A 406 3.09 15.60 -15.70
C LEU A 406 1.70 15.62 -16.34
N ALA A 407 0.77 16.42 -15.83
CA ALA A 407 -0.51 16.66 -16.51
C ALA A 407 -0.28 17.16 -17.94
N PRO A 408 -1.23 16.93 -18.87
CA PRO A 408 -0.98 17.02 -20.30
C PRO A 408 -0.63 18.43 -20.76
N SER A 409 0.64 18.81 -20.67
CA SER A 409 1.22 19.88 -21.48
C SER A 409 1.50 19.30 -22.86
N ARG A 410 0.47 19.19 -23.71
CA ARG A 410 0.53 18.70 -25.10
C ARG A 410 1.48 17.50 -25.29
N SER A 411 1.10 16.34 -24.78
CA SER A 411 1.85 15.09 -25.00
C SER A 411 1.87 14.75 -26.50
N ARG A 412 3.08 14.49 -27.01
CA ARG A 412 3.39 14.10 -28.39
C ARG A 412 2.50 12.94 -28.85
N THR A 413 2.22 12.94 -30.15
CA THR A 413 1.69 11.80 -30.91
C THR A 413 2.44 10.52 -30.50
N ARG A 414 1.70 9.43 -30.26
CA ARG A 414 2.24 8.10 -29.87
C ARG A 414 3.43 7.77 -30.79
N ALA A 415 4.62 7.55 -30.21
CA ALA A 415 5.71 6.94 -30.98
C ALA A 415 5.20 5.57 -31.42
N ALA A 416 5.18 5.32 -32.73
CA ALA A 416 4.70 4.04 -33.28
C ALA A 416 5.33 2.88 -32.49
N SER A 417 4.53 1.87 -32.15
CA SER A 417 5.01 0.70 -31.42
C SER A 417 6.17 0.09 -32.19
N VAL A 418 7.40 0.27 -31.71
CA VAL A 418 8.58 -0.34 -32.33
C VAL A 418 8.37 -1.85 -32.25
N ASP A 419 8.35 -2.50 -33.41
CA ASP A 419 8.08 -3.93 -33.50
C ASP A 419 9.32 -4.72 -33.09
N ILE A 420 9.49 -4.86 -31.78
CA ILE A 420 10.61 -5.59 -31.17
C ILE A 420 10.56 -7.09 -31.51
N ALA A 421 9.36 -7.64 -31.75
CA ALA A 421 9.20 -9.06 -32.06
C ALA A 421 9.64 -9.39 -33.50
N ALA A 422 9.43 -8.46 -34.43
CA ALA A 422 9.93 -8.59 -35.80
C ALA A 422 11.47 -8.61 -35.88
N ILE A 423 12.17 -7.93 -34.95
CA ILE A 423 13.64 -7.89 -34.91
C ILE A 423 14.24 -9.24 -34.43
N ALA A 424 13.48 -10.02 -33.65
CA ALA A 424 13.97 -11.28 -33.05
C ALA A 424 13.83 -12.50 -33.97
N VAL A 425 13.13 -12.37 -35.11
CA VAL A 425 12.99 -13.44 -36.11
C VAL A 425 13.79 -13.05 -37.36
N PRO A 426 14.95 -13.68 -37.64
CA PRO A 426 15.63 -13.47 -38.91
C PRO A 426 14.77 -14.06 -40.03
N VAL A 427 14.08 -13.21 -40.79
CA VAL A 427 13.51 -13.61 -42.07
C VAL A 427 14.64 -13.49 -43.10
N ASN A 428 15.04 -14.63 -43.68
CA ASN A 428 15.95 -14.79 -44.81
C ASN A 428 16.64 -13.52 -45.33
N GLY A 429 17.88 -13.26 -44.86
CA GLY A 429 18.92 -12.56 -45.60
C GLY A 429 18.66 -11.14 -46.14
N GLN A 430 17.55 -10.50 -45.81
CA GLN A 430 17.24 -9.14 -46.25
C GLN A 430 17.25 -8.22 -45.03
N GLU A 431 18.25 -7.34 -44.97
CA GLU A 431 18.28 -6.23 -44.01
C GLU A 431 17.02 -5.36 -44.16
N PRO A 432 16.41 -4.90 -43.05
CA PRO A 432 15.27 -4.01 -43.12
C PRO A 432 15.68 -2.66 -43.70
N ARG A 433 15.21 -2.37 -44.92
CA ARG A 433 15.35 -1.08 -45.58
C ARG A 433 14.49 -0.05 -44.85
N VAL A 434 15.13 0.85 -44.11
CA VAL A 434 14.47 2.02 -43.49
C VAL A 434 14.38 3.12 -44.56
N GLU A 435 13.20 3.34 -45.12
CA GLU A 435 12.96 4.52 -45.96
C GLU A 435 12.82 5.77 -45.06
N PRO A 436 13.56 6.85 -45.34
CA PRO A 436 13.37 8.11 -44.62
C PRO A 436 12.10 8.80 -45.12
N MET A 437 11.10 8.90 -44.23
CA MET A 437 9.87 9.66 -44.45
C MET A 437 10.18 11.16 -44.54
N GLY A 438 9.67 11.79 -45.61
CA GLY A 438 9.92 13.18 -45.99
C GLY A 438 9.53 14.24 -44.96
N GLY A 439 10.32 15.32 -44.96
CA GLY A 439 10.16 16.47 -44.07
C GLY A 439 9.00 17.36 -44.48
N GLY A 440 8.00 17.48 -43.61
CA GLY A 440 7.09 18.62 -43.56
C GLY A 440 7.63 19.68 -42.61
N HIS A 441 7.93 20.87 -43.12
CA HIS A 441 8.35 22.03 -42.33
C HIS A 441 7.25 22.44 -41.35
N ALA A 442 7.59 22.50 -40.07
CA ALA A 442 6.83 23.24 -39.06
C ALA A 442 7.80 24.19 -38.36
N GLU A 443 7.74 25.47 -38.74
CA GLU A 443 8.33 26.55 -37.95
C GLU A 443 7.75 26.50 -36.53
N SER A 444 8.63 26.38 -35.54
CA SER A 444 8.28 26.60 -34.13
C SER A 444 9.19 27.68 -33.60
N THR A 445 8.60 28.86 -33.44
CA THR A 445 9.11 29.99 -32.66
C THR A 445 9.63 29.53 -31.30
N ALA A 446 10.86 29.93 -30.99
CA ALA A 446 11.67 29.46 -29.86
C ALA A 446 11.49 30.32 -28.58
N THR A 447 10.31 30.88 -28.32
CA THR A 447 10.11 31.86 -27.23
C THR A 447 9.15 31.39 -26.12
N GLY A 448 8.75 30.11 -26.09
CA GLY A 448 7.72 29.61 -25.16
C GLY A 448 8.18 28.77 -23.96
N SER A 449 9.49 28.53 -23.76
CA SER A 449 9.94 27.54 -22.75
C SER A 449 10.20 28.11 -21.36
N GLU A 450 10.55 29.39 -21.24
CA GLU A 450 10.89 30.00 -19.94
C GLU A 450 9.65 30.44 -19.15
N SER A 451 8.53 30.76 -19.82
CA SER A 451 7.28 31.20 -19.17
C SER A 451 6.42 30.07 -18.59
N GLN A 452 6.68 28.80 -18.92
CA GLN A 452 5.84 27.68 -18.46
C GLN A 452 6.24 27.08 -17.11
N LEU A 453 7.49 27.25 -16.67
CA LEU A 453 7.93 26.81 -15.34
C LEU A 453 7.40 27.75 -14.24
N GLY A 454 7.36 29.07 -14.51
CA GLY A 454 6.79 30.07 -13.60
C GLY A 454 5.28 29.92 -13.38
N ALA A 455 4.54 29.51 -14.42
CA ALA A 455 3.07 29.42 -14.40
C ALA A 455 2.49 28.27 -13.56
N ARG A 456 3.31 27.36 -13.03
CA ARG A 456 2.84 26.14 -12.34
C ARG A 456 3.21 26.05 -10.86
N TRP A 457 4.04 26.97 -10.36
CA TRP A 457 4.31 27.15 -8.93
C TRP A 457 3.06 27.41 -8.08
N PRO A 458 2.03 28.13 -8.55
CA PRO A 458 0.80 28.32 -7.78
C PRO A 458 0.11 27.00 -7.41
N VAL A 459 0.16 25.97 -8.27
CA VAL A 459 -0.44 24.66 -8.01
C VAL A 459 0.37 23.86 -6.99
N VAL A 460 1.71 23.97 -7.05
CA VAL A 460 2.61 23.36 -6.07
C VAL A 460 2.44 24.00 -4.70
N LEU A 461 2.40 25.33 -4.64
CA LEU A 461 2.15 26.10 -3.42
C LEU A 461 0.73 25.84 -2.88
N ALA A 462 -0.28 25.72 -3.74
CA ALA A 462 -1.64 25.37 -3.32
C ALA A 462 -1.75 23.94 -2.79
N SER A 463 -1.03 22.97 -3.37
CA SER A 463 -1.00 21.58 -2.87
C SER A 463 -0.28 21.48 -1.54
N LEU A 464 0.83 22.23 -1.37
CA LEU A 464 1.56 22.36 -0.11
C LEU A 464 0.71 23.04 0.97
N ALA A 465 0.03 24.14 0.62
CA ALA A 465 -0.86 24.85 1.52
C ALA A 465 -2.07 23.97 1.92
N ALA A 466 -2.68 23.25 0.98
CA ALA A 466 -3.78 22.34 1.28
C ALA A 466 -3.35 21.20 2.23
N ALA A 467 -2.17 20.60 1.99
CA ALA A 467 -1.63 19.57 2.88
C ALA A 467 -1.34 20.11 4.29
N LEU A 468 -0.76 21.32 4.40
CA LEU A 468 -0.47 21.98 5.67
C LEU A 468 -1.75 22.42 6.41
N VAL A 469 -2.77 22.91 5.69
CA VAL A 469 -4.05 23.31 6.26
C VAL A 469 -4.81 22.10 6.79
N VAL A 470 -4.85 21.00 6.03
CA VAL A 470 -5.52 19.77 6.49
C VAL A 470 -4.77 19.16 7.68
N ALA A 471 -3.44 19.11 7.63
CA ALA A 471 -2.62 18.65 8.77
C ALA A 471 -2.84 19.53 10.00
N GLY A 472 -2.88 20.86 9.84
CA GLY A 472 -3.10 21.82 10.92
C GLY A 472 -4.50 21.74 11.50
N LEU A 473 -5.54 21.68 10.67
CA LEU A 473 -6.93 21.53 11.10
C LEU A 473 -7.16 20.22 11.84
N PHE A 474 -6.56 19.13 11.34
CA PHE A 474 -6.70 17.82 11.96
C PHE A 474 -5.92 17.72 13.28
N THR A 475 -4.70 18.28 13.35
CA THR A 475 -3.92 18.36 14.60
C THR A 475 -4.62 19.24 15.64
N ALA A 476 -5.25 20.35 15.21
CA ALA A 476 -6.01 21.23 16.09
C ALA A 476 -7.32 20.62 16.60
N ALA A 477 -7.82 19.58 15.93
CA ALA A 477 -9.04 18.86 16.30
C ALA A 477 -8.78 17.66 17.23
N GLN A 478 -7.52 17.30 17.50
CA GLN A 478 -7.19 16.23 18.44
C GLN A 478 -7.27 16.73 19.89
N PRO A 479 -7.87 15.96 20.83
CA PRO A 479 -7.80 16.25 22.25
C PRO A 479 -6.34 16.26 22.72
N ARG A 480 -5.95 17.25 23.52
CA ARG A 480 -4.63 17.27 24.16
C ARG A 480 -4.74 16.49 25.48
N GLY A 481 -4.03 15.37 25.60
CA GLY A 481 -3.82 14.69 26.87
C GLY A 481 -2.60 15.31 27.57
N TYR A 482 -2.71 15.63 28.85
CA TYR A 482 -1.57 15.98 29.69
C TYR A 482 -1.30 14.81 30.61
N SER A 483 -0.06 14.32 30.66
CA SER A 483 0.36 13.33 31.65
C SER A 483 1.08 14.02 32.82
N ALA A 484 0.65 13.74 34.05
CA ALA A 484 1.30 14.22 35.26
C ALA A 484 1.83 13.03 36.07
N THR A 485 3.15 12.93 36.24
CA THR A 485 3.81 11.81 36.93
C THR A 485 4.12 12.17 38.40
N ALA A 486 3.65 11.35 39.34
CA ALA A 486 4.13 11.34 40.73
C ALA A 486 5.23 10.27 40.89
N ILE A 487 6.20 10.48 41.80
CA ILE A 487 7.26 9.51 42.08
C ILE A 487 7.30 9.19 43.56
N TRP A 488 7.16 7.91 43.89
CA TRP A 488 7.23 7.40 45.26
C TRP A 488 8.38 6.41 45.44
N THR A 489 8.74 6.15 46.69
CA THR A 489 9.54 4.98 47.09
C THR A 489 8.77 4.18 48.11
N VAL A 490 8.63 2.88 47.88
CA VAL A 490 8.03 1.96 48.85
C VAL A 490 9.14 1.36 49.71
N ASP A 491 9.04 1.54 51.02
CA ASP A 491 9.95 0.92 51.99
C ASP A 491 9.30 -0.37 52.53
N VAL A 492 10.06 -1.48 52.54
CA VAL A 492 9.56 -2.79 52.96
C VAL A 492 10.11 -3.10 54.35
N PRO A 493 9.28 -3.08 55.42
CA PRO A 493 9.77 -3.29 56.77
C PRO A 493 10.42 -4.68 56.94
N GLY A 494 11.63 -4.73 57.49
CA GLY A 494 12.26 -5.96 57.97
C GLY A 494 13.14 -6.75 56.98
N THR A 495 13.38 -6.26 55.77
CA THR A 495 14.31 -6.90 54.80
C THR A 495 15.70 -6.27 54.86
N PRO A 496 16.77 -7.00 55.25
CA PRO A 496 18.14 -6.50 55.16
C PRO A 496 18.49 -6.13 53.72
N THR A 497 19.24 -5.03 53.55
CA THR A 497 19.70 -4.49 52.26
C THR A 497 20.54 -5.46 51.41
N SER A 498 20.89 -6.64 51.93
CA SER A 498 21.71 -7.67 51.27
C SER A 498 20.93 -8.70 50.43
N MET A 499 19.60 -8.62 50.32
CA MET A 499 18.79 -9.52 49.47
C MET A 499 18.03 -8.75 48.38
N GLY A 500 18.68 -8.44 47.25
CA GLY A 500 18.08 -7.69 46.14
C GLY A 500 16.88 -8.38 45.48
N ALA A 501 16.95 -9.71 45.28
CA ALA A 501 15.91 -10.45 44.56
C ALA A 501 14.56 -10.53 45.31
N ASP A 502 14.59 -10.63 46.64
CA ASP A 502 13.38 -10.74 47.49
C ASP A 502 12.65 -9.37 47.60
N ARG A 503 13.42 -8.27 47.51
CA ARG A 503 12.91 -6.90 47.44
C ARG A 503 12.19 -6.64 46.11
N ASP A 504 12.78 -7.08 44.98
CA ASP A 504 12.22 -6.92 43.63
C ASP A 504 10.96 -7.77 43.38
N GLN A 505 10.80 -8.90 44.09
CA GLN A 505 9.61 -9.75 43.99
C GLN A 505 8.43 -9.16 44.79
N ARG A 506 8.68 -8.64 46.00
CA ARG A 506 7.65 -7.96 46.80
C ARG A 506 7.23 -6.62 46.19
N ALA A 507 8.18 -5.89 45.65
CA ALA A 507 7.98 -4.70 44.83
C ALA A 507 6.91 -4.90 43.74
N ARG A 508 7.04 -5.98 42.96
CA ARG A 508 6.08 -6.33 41.89
C ARG A 508 4.70 -6.71 42.42
N ALA A 509 4.62 -7.37 43.57
CA ALA A 509 3.33 -7.68 44.21
C ALA A 509 2.56 -6.42 44.65
N TYR A 510 3.25 -5.32 44.96
CA TYR A 510 2.62 -4.02 45.24
C TYR A 510 2.15 -3.29 43.97
N LEU A 511 2.77 -3.50 42.81
CA LEU A 511 2.33 -2.92 41.54
C LEU A 511 0.96 -3.43 41.12
N ASP A 512 0.68 -4.72 41.33
CA ASP A 512 -0.64 -5.31 41.04
C ASP A 512 -1.76 -4.68 41.88
N LEU A 513 -1.43 -4.08 43.03
CA LEU A 513 -2.42 -3.39 43.87
C LEU A 513 -2.89 -2.07 43.25
N PHE A 514 -2.06 -1.42 42.43
CA PHE A 514 -2.40 -0.18 41.74
C PHE A 514 -3.40 -0.39 40.59
N ALA A 515 -3.47 -1.63 40.07
CA ALA A 515 -4.42 -2.02 39.03
C ALA A 515 -5.76 -2.55 39.59
N ARG A 516 -5.96 -2.54 40.92
CA ARG A 516 -7.21 -3.00 41.53
C ARG A 516 -8.28 -1.92 41.53
N GLU A 517 -9.49 -2.31 41.12
CA GLU A 517 -10.68 -1.45 41.13
C GLU A 517 -10.99 -0.91 42.53
N ASP A 518 -10.69 -1.67 43.60
CA ASP A 518 -10.90 -1.24 44.98
C ASP A 518 -10.07 0.00 45.35
N LEU A 519 -8.83 0.10 44.87
CA LEU A 519 -7.98 1.28 45.10
C LEU A 519 -8.46 2.46 44.26
N ALA A 520 -8.86 2.20 43.00
CA ALA A 520 -9.43 3.21 42.12
C ALA A 520 -10.72 3.79 42.70
N GLN A 521 -11.59 2.96 43.29
CA GLN A 521 -12.80 3.41 43.98
C GLN A 521 -12.48 4.34 45.16
N ASN A 522 -11.48 4.02 45.97
CA ASN A 522 -11.09 4.89 47.09
C ASN A 522 -10.54 6.26 46.59
N VAL A 523 -9.84 6.27 45.45
CA VAL A 523 -9.38 7.52 44.81
C VAL A 523 -10.56 8.33 44.25
N ILE A 524 -11.54 7.67 43.64
CA ILE A 524 -12.79 8.28 43.15
C ILE A 524 -13.55 8.92 44.31
N ASP A 525 -13.70 8.21 45.43
CA ASP A 525 -14.41 8.68 46.62
C ASP A 525 -13.69 9.86 47.28
N TRP A 526 -12.35 9.84 47.30
CA TRP A 526 -11.53 10.91 47.88
C TRP A 526 -11.58 12.20 47.07
N LEU A 527 -11.58 12.09 45.74
CA LEU A 527 -11.61 13.25 44.83
C LEU A 527 -13.02 13.66 44.39
N GLY A 528 -14.04 12.84 44.66
CA GLY A 528 -15.42 13.05 44.21
C GLY A 528 -15.58 12.97 42.69
N LEU A 529 -14.89 12.02 42.03
CA LEU A 529 -14.94 11.87 40.57
C LEU A 529 -16.27 11.23 40.13
N ALA A 530 -16.77 11.61 38.95
CA ALA A 530 -18.04 11.11 38.39
C ALA A 530 -17.88 9.87 37.50
N GLU A 531 -16.69 9.27 37.46
CA GLU A 531 -16.31 8.13 36.63
C GLU A 531 -16.38 6.80 37.40
N SER A 532 -16.38 5.68 36.67
CA SER A 532 -16.38 4.35 37.28
C SER A 532 -14.96 3.82 37.51
N PRO A 533 -14.74 2.93 38.50
CA PRO A 533 -13.42 2.35 38.79
C PRO A 533 -12.69 1.73 37.58
N PRO A 534 -13.37 0.99 36.67
CA PRO A 534 -12.71 0.43 35.48
C PRO A 534 -12.17 1.51 34.53
N GLU A 535 -12.90 2.63 34.36
CA GLU A 535 -12.49 3.75 33.51
C GLU A 535 -11.29 4.52 34.07
N LEU A 536 -11.12 4.51 35.39
CA LEU A 536 -9.96 5.11 36.04
C LEU A 536 -8.74 4.19 35.98
N VAL A 537 -8.91 2.87 36.16
CA VAL A 537 -7.82 1.89 36.08
C VAL A 537 -7.20 1.84 34.68
N GLU A 538 -8.00 1.94 33.60
CA GLU A 538 -7.47 1.99 32.22
C GLU A 538 -6.56 3.20 31.97
N ARG A 539 -6.70 4.28 32.75
CA ARG A 539 -5.94 5.53 32.62
C ARG A 539 -4.79 5.63 33.62
N VAL A 540 -4.50 4.56 34.37
CA VAL A 540 -3.44 4.56 35.38
C VAL A 540 -2.44 3.48 35.02
N THR A 541 -1.26 3.91 34.56
CA THR A 541 -0.11 3.03 34.43
C THR A 541 0.69 3.07 35.73
N ALA A 542 1.30 1.96 36.14
CA ALA A 542 2.27 1.90 37.24
C ALA A 542 3.45 1.06 36.76
N ASN A 543 4.68 1.56 36.93
CA ASN A 543 5.89 0.85 36.54
C ASN A 543 6.90 0.85 37.69
N ALA A 544 7.91 -0.02 37.66
CA ALA A 544 9.03 0.02 38.61
C ALA A 544 10.34 0.10 37.84
N ASP A 545 11.09 1.20 38.02
CA ASP A 545 12.43 1.36 37.48
C ASP A 545 13.48 1.10 38.58
N GLY A 546 14.67 0.62 38.23
CA GLY A 546 15.62 -0.04 39.15
C GLY A 546 15.89 0.64 40.51
N HIS A 547 16.08 -0.20 41.55
CA HIS A 547 16.43 0.10 42.95
C HIS A 547 15.52 1.02 43.78
N ALA A 548 14.58 1.76 43.17
CA ALA A 548 13.58 2.56 43.86
C ALA A 548 12.22 2.26 43.23
N LEU A 549 11.23 1.81 44.01
CA LEU A 549 9.90 1.46 43.49
C LEU A 549 9.15 2.69 42.91
N LEU A 550 9.46 3.05 41.68
CA LEU A 550 9.13 4.34 41.07
C LEU A 550 7.77 4.29 40.37
N VAL A 551 6.68 4.40 41.15
CA VAL A 551 5.30 4.29 40.61
C VAL A 551 4.91 5.56 39.84
N THR A 552 5.06 5.52 38.51
CA THR A 552 4.64 6.59 37.61
C THR A 552 3.16 6.44 37.23
N VAL A 553 2.26 7.16 37.90
CA VAL A 553 0.85 7.29 37.49
C VAL A 553 0.73 8.35 36.40
N SER A 554 0.21 7.99 35.22
CA SER A 554 0.04 8.89 34.07
C SER A 554 -1.43 8.94 33.67
N VAL A 555 -2.13 10.04 34.01
CA VAL A 555 -3.57 10.21 33.74
C VAL A 555 -3.76 11.23 32.63
N GLU A 556 -4.38 10.86 31.50
CA GLU A 556 -4.75 11.81 30.44
C GLU A 556 -5.97 12.65 30.85
N ASP A 557 -5.74 13.90 31.28
CA ASP A 557 -6.80 14.90 31.56
C ASP A 557 -6.25 16.33 31.48
N ASP A 558 -7.01 17.34 31.90
CA ASP A 558 -6.50 18.69 32.19
C ASP A 558 -5.35 18.62 33.22
N ALA A 559 -4.28 19.38 33.01
CA ALA A 559 -3.02 19.27 33.76
C ALA A 559 -3.20 19.33 35.29
N HIS A 560 -4.19 20.09 35.78
CA HIS A 560 -4.52 20.14 37.21
C HIS A 560 -5.21 18.87 37.69
N ARG A 561 -6.14 18.32 36.90
CA ARG A 561 -6.89 17.12 37.24
C ARG A 561 -6.01 15.88 37.19
N ALA A 562 -5.15 15.76 36.17
CA ALA A 562 -4.15 14.69 36.05
C ALA A 562 -3.20 14.67 37.26
N ALA A 563 -2.68 15.83 37.67
CA ALA A 563 -1.79 15.94 38.83
C ALA A 563 -2.51 15.60 40.15
N ASN A 564 -3.78 15.99 40.30
CA ASN A 564 -4.57 15.69 41.49
C ASN A 564 -4.85 14.18 41.61
N ILE A 565 -5.19 13.51 40.51
CA ILE A 565 -5.42 12.06 40.48
C ILE A 565 -4.12 11.30 40.76
N ALA A 566 -2.99 11.69 40.13
CA ALA A 566 -1.70 11.06 40.40
C ALA A 566 -1.28 11.19 41.88
N ASN A 567 -1.47 12.37 42.50
CA ASN A 567 -1.18 12.57 43.93
C ASN A 567 -2.15 11.80 44.85
N ALA A 568 -3.40 11.63 44.43
CA ALA A 568 -4.42 10.89 45.18
C ALA A 568 -4.07 9.43 45.39
N TYR A 569 -3.59 8.77 44.34
CA TYR A 569 -3.18 7.38 44.43
C TYR A 569 -2.12 7.18 45.50
N GLY A 570 -1.20 8.14 45.69
CA GLY A 570 -0.16 8.04 46.73
C GLY A 570 -0.69 8.24 48.13
N ALA A 571 -1.64 9.16 48.30
CA ALA A 571 -2.26 9.46 49.59
C ALA A 571 -3.15 8.32 50.10
N VAL A 572 -3.87 7.65 49.19
CA VAL A 572 -4.82 6.58 49.51
C VAL A 572 -4.12 5.22 49.64
N PHE A 573 -2.94 5.04 49.04
CA PHE A 573 -2.25 3.75 49.01
C PHE A 573 -1.74 3.30 50.38
N ASP A 574 -1.27 4.20 51.25
CA ASP A 574 -0.78 3.83 52.59
C ASP A 574 -1.88 3.18 53.44
N ASP A 575 -3.10 3.75 53.45
CA ASP A 575 -4.26 3.19 54.17
C ASP A 575 -4.74 1.87 53.54
N PHE A 576 -4.72 1.77 52.20
CA PHE A 576 -5.10 0.56 51.48
C PHE A 576 -4.11 -0.60 51.70
N ALA A 577 -2.80 -0.31 51.68
CA ALA A 577 -1.76 -1.28 51.93
C ALA A 577 -1.73 -1.71 53.41
N ALA A 578 -2.02 -0.81 54.36
CA ALA A 578 -2.18 -1.13 55.77
C ALA A 578 -3.36 -2.09 56.02
N GLY A 579 -4.47 -1.94 55.29
CA GLY A 579 -5.61 -2.86 55.32
C GLY A 579 -5.28 -4.25 54.74
N ALA A 580 -4.44 -4.32 53.72
CA ALA A 580 -3.96 -5.58 53.14
C ALA A 580 -2.88 -6.28 54.01
N ALA A 581 -2.12 -5.52 54.79
CA ALA A 581 -1.03 -6.00 55.65
C ALA A 581 -1.44 -6.25 57.12
N ALA A 582 -2.74 -6.16 57.45
CA ALA A 582 -3.29 -6.24 58.82
C ALA A 582 -3.23 -7.64 59.49
N ALA A 583 -2.16 -8.39 59.24
CA ALA A 583 -1.79 -9.60 59.96
C ALA A 583 -0.32 -9.53 60.39
N GLY A 584 0.05 -8.63 61.32
CA GLY A 584 1.30 -8.87 62.07
C GLY A 584 2.06 -7.78 62.81
N THR A 585 1.71 -6.49 62.83
CA THR A 585 2.61 -5.47 63.44
C THR A 585 1.92 -4.47 64.39
N GLY A 586 2.66 -4.10 65.45
CA GLY A 586 2.20 -3.39 66.65
C GLY A 586 1.78 -1.91 66.48
N PRO A 587 1.69 -1.11 67.58
CA PRO A 587 0.82 0.07 67.67
C PRO A 587 1.17 1.28 66.79
N ASN A 588 2.19 1.21 65.92
CA ASN A 588 2.56 2.30 65.02
C ASN A 588 3.42 1.78 63.86
N PRO A 589 2.83 1.30 62.74
CA PRO A 589 3.59 0.89 61.57
C PRO A 589 4.25 2.11 60.92
N ALA A 590 5.52 1.97 60.49
CA ALA A 590 6.19 2.97 59.66
C ALA A 590 5.46 3.09 58.30
N PRO A 591 5.38 4.29 57.69
CA PRO A 591 4.71 4.46 56.41
C PRO A 591 5.35 3.57 55.34
N LEU A 592 4.52 2.80 54.63
CA LEU A 592 5.00 1.91 53.55
C LEU A 592 5.47 2.71 52.34
N VAL A 593 4.97 3.93 52.16
CA VAL A 593 5.33 4.82 51.04
C VAL A 593 5.95 6.12 51.56
N THR A 594 7.10 6.49 51.01
CA THR A 594 7.68 7.83 51.22
C THR A 594 7.63 8.59 49.89
N VAL A 595 7.02 9.77 49.90
CA VAL A 595 6.90 10.62 48.71
C VAL A 595 8.26 11.23 48.40
N VAL A 596 8.83 10.87 47.24
CA VAL A 596 10.10 11.44 46.75
C VAL A 596 9.85 12.69 45.92
N ARG A 597 8.79 12.70 45.10
CA ARG A 597 8.36 13.87 44.31
C ARG A 597 6.85 13.86 44.05
N ALA A 598 6.15 14.90 44.48
CA ALA A 598 4.72 15.10 44.17
C ALA A 598 4.53 15.58 42.72
N ALA A 599 3.44 15.14 42.06
CA ALA A 599 3.06 15.63 40.74
C ALA A 599 2.61 17.10 40.84
N ARG A 600 3.12 17.97 39.97
CA ARG A 600 2.71 19.39 39.85
C ARG A 600 2.13 19.61 38.47
N ALA A 601 1.07 20.41 38.38
CA ALA A 601 0.46 20.78 37.10
C ALA A 601 1.46 21.50 36.17
N ASP A 602 2.40 22.27 36.74
CA ASP A 602 3.47 22.97 36.00
C ASP A 602 4.54 22.02 35.45
N ASP A 603 4.67 20.82 36.03
CA ASP A 603 5.60 19.76 35.61
C ASP A 603 4.91 18.75 34.67
N ALA A 604 3.60 18.89 34.40
CA ALA A 604 2.86 18.02 33.51
C ALA A 604 3.42 18.12 32.09
N ALA A 605 3.93 17.00 31.57
CA ALA A 605 4.46 16.98 30.22
C ALA A 605 3.31 17.26 29.25
N ASN A 606 3.48 18.27 28.41
CA ASN A 606 2.62 18.42 27.25
C ASN A 606 3.02 17.30 26.27
N ASP A 607 2.37 16.15 26.40
CA ASP A 607 2.49 15.05 25.43
C ASP A 607 1.81 15.40 24.09
N GLY A 608 1.21 16.60 24.00
CA GLY A 608 0.84 17.22 22.74
C GLY A 608 2.08 17.48 21.87
N PRO A 609 2.06 17.06 20.59
CA PRO A 609 3.24 17.10 19.75
C PRO A 609 3.81 18.51 19.58
N SER A 610 5.13 18.64 19.77
CA SER A 610 5.93 19.82 19.42
C SER A 610 5.64 20.24 17.98
N ILE A 611 5.25 21.50 17.73
CA ILE A 611 4.85 21.98 16.39
C ILE A 611 6.06 22.14 15.45
N TRP A 612 7.27 22.37 15.97
CA TRP A 612 8.43 22.77 15.16
C TRP A 612 9.26 21.59 14.64
N GLU A 613 9.26 20.45 15.33
CA GLU A 613 9.94 19.21 14.93
C GLU A 613 9.32 18.54 13.67
N PRO A 614 7.99 18.35 13.57
CA PRO A 614 7.36 17.84 12.35
C PRO A 614 7.45 18.84 11.18
N ALA A 615 7.55 20.14 11.45
CA ALA A 615 7.74 21.16 10.41
C ALA A 615 9.14 21.07 9.75
N ALA A 616 10.19 20.83 10.54
CA ALA A 616 11.57 20.72 10.04
C ALA A 616 11.78 19.46 9.16
N ILE A 617 11.18 18.33 9.53
CA ILE A 617 11.32 17.09 8.77
C ILE A 617 10.33 17.03 7.60
N GLY A 618 9.14 17.63 7.73
CA GLY A 618 8.25 17.91 6.60
C GLY A 618 8.95 18.75 5.52
N LEU A 619 9.78 19.72 5.92
CA LEU A 619 10.65 20.48 5.02
C LEU A 619 11.73 19.60 4.37
N ALA A 620 12.34 18.67 5.11
CA ALA A 620 13.34 17.73 4.58
C ALA A 620 12.74 16.72 3.59
N ALA A 621 11.55 16.18 3.88
CA ALA A 621 10.79 15.32 2.97
C ALA A 621 10.34 16.10 1.72
N ALA A 622 9.86 17.34 1.88
CA ALA A 622 9.52 18.23 0.77
C ALA A 622 10.74 18.58 -0.08
N LEU A 623 11.93 18.74 0.51
CA LEU A 623 13.20 18.93 -0.19
C LEU A 623 13.61 17.67 -0.97
N ALA A 624 13.51 16.47 -0.38
CA ALA A 624 13.81 15.22 -1.05
C ALA A 624 12.87 14.97 -2.25
N VAL A 625 11.57 15.18 -2.04
CA VAL A 625 10.54 15.14 -3.08
C VAL A 625 10.82 16.20 -4.16
N GLY A 626 11.18 17.42 -3.75
CA GLY A 626 11.57 18.52 -4.65
C GLY A 626 12.78 18.19 -5.51
N VAL A 627 13.82 17.54 -4.96
CA VAL A 627 15.01 17.09 -5.70
C VAL A 627 14.65 16.00 -6.72
N ILE A 628 13.81 15.03 -6.33
CA ILE A 628 13.35 13.97 -7.24
C ILE A 628 12.56 14.57 -8.41
N LEU A 629 11.66 15.51 -8.12
CA LEU A 629 10.83 16.19 -9.12
C LEU A 629 11.64 17.16 -10.00
N ALA A 630 12.65 17.84 -9.44
CA ALA A 630 13.61 18.65 -10.20
C ALA A 630 14.45 17.79 -11.17
N ARG A 631 14.77 16.54 -10.81
CA ARG A 631 15.42 15.61 -11.76
C ARG A 631 14.49 15.16 -12.88
N ILE A 632 13.18 15.09 -12.64
CA ILE A 632 12.17 14.80 -13.68
C ILE A 632 12.10 15.96 -14.67
N THR A 633 12.10 17.21 -14.21
CA THR A 633 12.11 18.39 -15.08
C THR A 633 13.42 18.53 -15.86
N ASP A 634 14.57 18.36 -15.21
CA ASP A 634 15.89 18.44 -15.85
C ASP A 634 16.12 17.32 -16.89
N ARG A 635 15.57 16.12 -16.68
CA ARG A 635 15.56 15.08 -17.72
C ARG A 635 14.73 15.49 -18.94
N ARG A 636 13.59 16.15 -18.75
CA ARG A 636 12.74 16.64 -19.85
C ARG A 636 13.44 17.75 -20.63
N ASP A 637 14.13 18.65 -19.95
CA ASP A 637 14.87 19.73 -20.58
C ASP A 637 16.06 19.19 -21.38
N ARG A 638 16.76 18.18 -20.86
CA ARG A 638 17.83 17.50 -21.62
C ARG A 638 17.33 16.75 -22.85
N LEU A 639 16.17 16.09 -22.77
CA LEU A 639 15.55 15.41 -23.92
C LEU A 639 15.02 16.41 -24.97
N ARG A 640 14.48 17.56 -24.53
CA ARG A 640 14.11 18.68 -25.42
C ARG A 640 15.34 19.25 -26.13
N ARG A 641 16.41 19.55 -25.38
CA ARG A 641 17.66 20.09 -25.93
C ARG A 641 18.29 19.14 -26.95
N ARG A 642 18.28 17.81 -26.70
CA ARG A 642 18.77 16.80 -27.66
C ARG A 642 17.90 16.68 -28.92
N GLY A 643 16.57 16.78 -28.80
CA GLY A 643 15.68 16.79 -29.96
C GLY A 643 15.88 18.05 -30.84
N VAL A 644 16.03 19.22 -30.23
CA VAL A 644 16.27 20.48 -30.94
C VAL A 644 17.65 20.51 -31.58
N SER A 645 18.69 20.00 -30.91
CA SER A 645 20.06 19.94 -31.47
C SER A 645 20.24 18.83 -32.53
N GLY A 646 19.46 17.75 -32.49
CA GLY A 646 19.39 16.74 -33.56
C GLY A 646 18.76 17.30 -34.85
N VAL A 647 17.69 18.09 -34.72
CA VAL A 647 17.08 18.80 -35.87
C VAL A 647 18.02 19.88 -36.42
N ARG A 648 18.72 20.61 -35.55
CA ARG A 648 19.72 21.62 -35.96
C ARG A 648 20.95 21.01 -36.65
N ARG A 649 21.40 19.81 -36.25
CA ARG A 649 22.53 19.11 -36.89
C ARG A 649 22.14 18.46 -38.22
N SER A 650 20.91 17.97 -38.35
CA SER A 650 20.41 17.42 -39.63
C SER A 650 20.15 18.52 -40.67
N GLY A 651 19.69 19.71 -40.27
CA GLY A 651 19.49 20.84 -41.18
C GLY A 651 20.77 21.61 -41.53
N ALA A 652 21.85 21.48 -40.74
CA ALA A 652 23.12 22.15 -40.99
C ALA A 652 24.14 21.28 -41.76
N ALA A 653 23.86 19.99 -41.96
CA ALA A 653 24.73 19.08 -42.71
C ALA A 653 24.55 19.17 -44.24
N ASP A 654 23.53 19.87 -44.74
CA ASP A 654 23.17 19.94 -46.17
C ASP A 654 23.42 21.31 -46.83
N ILE A 655 24.23 22.18 -46.23
CA ILE A 655 24.67 23.43 -46.87
C ILE A 655 26.19 23.54 -46.79
N ARG A 656 26.91 22.64 -47.47
CA ARG A 656 28.28 22.89 -47.97
C ARG A 656 28.54 22.09 -49.25
N ILE A 657 28.43 22.82 -50.38
CA ILE A 657 29.25 22.75 -51.62
C ILE A 657 29.14 21.40 -52.36
N ARG A 658 28.54 21.30 -53.56
CA ARG A 658 28.99 21.89 -54.83
C ARG A 658 27.96 21.61 -55.93
#